data_AF-A0AB39J4Q0-F1
#
_entry.id   AF-A0AB39J4Q0-F1
#
_cell.length_a   1.000
_cell.length_b   1.000
_cell.length_c   1.000
_cell.angle_alpha   90.00
_cell.angle_beta   90.00
_cell.angle_gamma   90.00
#
_symmetry.space_group_name_H-M   'P 1'
#
loop_
_entity.id
_entity.type
_entity.pdbx_description
1 polymer ?
#
loop_
_entity_poly.entity_id
_entity_poly.type
_entity_poly.pdbx_seq_one_letter_code
_entity_poly.pdbx_strand_id
1 'polypeptide(L)'
;MYKLYHNFIEILNLDEHKLVIYIDEIEKLSTFEFKELNVNDSKWICKIDVKDQMIFESTIDHSNEMIYLYAKDQNLYILKESSDMIQPKQIHSIEINNQFEKIYVKQLGLDRYGLYSGEKELLLFSGLLNVDEINQNYKMDLAIDGEEKRFVDISFIIYGLFHFVITYDCQNKELNVRKILFDVMQEHKEIEVTVNNRNQIKILNKVTEQKKIVNFRLVPTYQPLKIFGKDTLEQFKEDNILNILVINKQRYYIYVRTNGVYLVRGNPYLVTKHTSRLRIFSLFNSFYVYGRLTHYAYNSDQKYEYLYIRNSEHQLAKFTRPFRKIKFLKRYGFFKISLNDLDLDSRIHNNLFVGNDHRIIHSLRLKKRDKKVKTYITKKNGDKLQVLRTNLFGNVTSTIIPYSEEYSLFSKVKIKVASILSSFYKDKKYGVNLFFEKKSDKADESAIRVYDYVQENCQTDSKNYFILNKKSSAYPALKAKYGKGIIPKYSLRHYLSIFNASYFISSELSNHVLNDRLYIDHLRERIMSVPLVFLQHGIMFAKPVDNPMAFGFHKDKNQYNIYKSVISSELEAGEFYKMNYDRDDLILTGLATFDHAKLVEGADKIAFMPTYRYWEEGLIYTNRIEETSYYRVLIKIIKSFEEAGLLDRLLLVPHNKFSQYVYQNLPQYKHIISDNPSEALKVSKVFITDYSSAIYDAQYRGAYPIFYWEEKDYLIRQYKAIPPVNEENAPGPIAYNTQDLIRIVKHAIDHQYVVEDEYKEKYLKINSFNDNQNTKRITDFLKEHQII
;
A
#
# COMPACT_ATOMS: atom_id res chain seq x y z
N MET A 1 -10.35 23.40 1.43
CA MET A 1 -9.30 22.37 1.19
C MET A 1 -8.87 21.80 2.55
N TYR A 2 -8.69 20.47 2.69
CA TYR A 2 -8.36 19.85 3.98
C TYR A 2 -7.04 19.07 3.95
N LYS A 3 -6.47 18.81 5.13
CA LYS A 3 -5.36 17.88 5.33
C LYS A 3 -5.72 16.88 6.42
N LEU A 4 -5.34 15.63 6.18
CA LEU A 4 -5.52 14.50 7.10
C LEU A 4 -4.15 13.91 7.42
N TYR A 5 -3.82 13.84 8.71
CA TYR A 5 -2.50 13.46 9.21
C TYR A 5 -2.44 12.04 9.79
N HIS A 6 -3.60 11.39 9.98
CA HIS A 6 -3.67 10.01 10.45
C HIS A 6 -4.72 9.19 9.69
N ASN A 7 -4.38 7.95 9.37
CA ASN A 7 -5.18 7.09 8.49
C ASN A 7 -6.23 6.23 9.23
N PHE A 8 -6.44 6.40 10.54
CA PHE A 8 -7.55 5.69 11.23
C PHE A 8 -8.87 6.45 11.03
N ILE A 9 -8.81 7.67 10.48
CA ILE A 9 -9.97 8.45 10.12
C ILE A 9 -10.09 8.45 8.61
N GLU A 10 -11.27 8.15 8.10
CA GLU A 10 -11.63 8.36 6.71
C GLU A 10 -12.62 9.53 6.60
N ILE A 11 -12.34 10.49 5.73
CA ILE A 11 -13.22 11.62 5.46
C ILE A 11 -14.22 11.20 4.39
N LEU A 12 -15.45 10.96 4.81
CA LEU A 12 -16.52 10.52 3.92
C LEU A 12 -17.20 11.69 3.23
N ASN A 13 -17.33 12.83 3.91
CA ASN A 13 -17.84 14.07 3.35
C ASN A 13 -17.25 15.27 4.10
N LEU A 14 -16.97 16.34 3.37
CA LEU A 14 -16.61 17.65 3.88
C LEU A 14 -17.16 18.70 2.92
N ASP A 15 -18.09 19.51 3.41
CA ASP A 15 -18.66 20.66 2.70
C ASP A 15 -18.63 21.90 3.61
N GLU A 16 -19.24 23.00 3.18
CA GLU A 16 -19.29 24.27 3.94
C GLU A 16 -20.15 24.21 5.22
N HIS A 17 -20.95 23.15 5.40
CA HIS A 17 -21.89 23.02 6.51
C HIS A 17 -21.50 21.91 7.50
N LYS A 18 -20.87 20.83 7.02
CA LYS A 18 -20.59 19.67 7.87
C LYS A 18 -19.32 18.89 7.51
N LEU A 19 -18.89 18.12 8.49
CA LEU A 19 -17.83 17.10 8.38
C LEU A 19 -18.41 15.73 8.76
N VAL A 20 -18.24 14.75 7.87
CA VAL A 20 -18.61 13.34 8.12
C VAL A 20 -17.34 12.50 8.09
N ILE A 21 -17.05 11.87 9.22
CA ILE A 21 -15.87 11.02 9.39
C ILE A 21 -16.24 9.60 9.80
N TYR A 22 -15.42 8.66 9.35
CA TYR A 22 -15.37 7.31 9.86
C TYR A 22 -14.13 7.10 10.70
N ILE A 23 -14.25 6.41 11.83
CA ILE A 23 -13.15 6.09 12.73
C ILE A 23 -12.95 4.57 12.72
N ASP A 24 -11.89 4.11 12.07
CA ASP A 24 -11.56 2.70 11.85
C ASP A 24 -11.41 1.92 13.15
N GLU A 25 -10.69 2.49 14.13
CA GLU A 25 -10.31 1.79 15.37
C GLU A 25 -11.49 1.31 16.20
N ILE A 26 -12.58 2.07 16.19
CA ILE A 26 -13.79 1.80 16.99
C ILE A 26 -14.99 1.51 16.12
N GLU A 27 -14.78 1.42 14.80
CA GLU A 27 -15.84 1.28 13.81
C GLU A 27 -17.00 2.23 14.14
N LYS A 28 -16.77 3.55 14.04
CA LYS A 28 -17.81 4.57 14.32
C LYS A 28 -17.89 5.67 13.26
N LEU A 29 -19.11 5.99 12.83
CA LEU A 29 -19.45 7.15 12.00
C LEU A 29 -19.73 8.34 12.90
N SER A 30 -19.23 9.51 12.56
CA SER A 30 -19.57 10.75 13.26
C SER A 30 -19.79 11.87 12.26
N THR A 31 -20.93 12.54 12.40
CA THR A 31 -21.31 13.71 11.61
C THR A 31 -21.29 14.94 12.52
N PHE A 32 -20.66 16.01 12.05
CA PHE A 32 -20.53 17.27 12.76
C PHE A 32 -21.03 18.41 11.88
N GLU A 33 -22.17 18.98 12.24
CA GLU A 33 -22.69 20.21 11.64
C GLU A 33 -21.96 21.41 12.24
N PHE A 34 -21.30 22.23 11.43
CA PHE A 34 -20.44 23.33 11.91
C PHE A 34 -21.20 24.42 12.66
N LYS A 35 -22.50 24.58 12.37
CA LYS A 35 -23.41 25.48 13.10
C LYS A 35 -23.67 25.04 14.54
N GLU A 36 -23.50 23.75 14.86
CA GLU A 36 -23.73 23.19 16.20
C GLU A 36 -22.46 23.18 17.06
N LEU A 37 -21.31 23.52 16.47
CA LEU A 37 -20.05 23.62 17.18
C LEU A 37 -19.87 25.04 17.73
N ASN A 38 -19.63 25.14 19.03
CA ASN A 38 -19.23 26.38 19.67
C ASN A 38 -17.80 26.74 19.24
N VAL A 39 -17.58 28.01 18.90
CA VAL A 39 -16.26 28.52 18.55
C VAL A 39 -15.33 28.43 19.76
N ASN A 40 -14.12 27.91 19.56
CA ASN A 40 -13.05 27.73 20.55
C ASN A 40 -13.37 26.77 21.71
N ASP A 41 -14.45 25.98 21.61
CA ASP A 41 -14.77 24.93 22.57
C ASP A 41 -14.64 23.55 21.94
N SER A 42 -13.83 22.69 22.57
CA SER A 42 -13.57 21.34 22.08
C SER A 42 -14.69 20.37 22.47
N LYS A 43 -15.22 19.64 21.48
CA LYS A 43 -16.21 18.60 21.69
C LYS A 43 -15.54 17.23 21.65
N TRP A 44 -15.66 16.46 22.72
CA TRP A 44 -15.17 15.08 22.79
C TRP A 44 -15.94 14.16 21.85
N ILE A 45 -15.23 13.23 21.20
CA ILE A 45 -15.81 12.28 20.24
C ILE A 45 -15.74 10.83 20.76
N CYS A 46 -14.54 10.37 21.10
CA CYS A 46 -14.27 9.00 21.55
C CYS A 46 -12.86 8.85 22.14
N LYS A 47 -12.56 7.69 22.71
CA LYS A 47 -11.18 7.26 23.03
C LYS A 47 -10.49 6.70 21.78
N ILE A 48 -9.19 6.92 21.65
CA ILE A 48 -8.33 6.44 20.55
C ILE A 48 -6.92 6.11 21.07
N ASP A 49 -6.23 5.13 20.49
CA ASP A 49 -4.86 4.75 20.90
C ASP A 49 -3.80 5.53 20.10
N VAL A 50 -3.87 6.86 20.24
CA VAL A 50 -3.07 7.78 19.43
C VAL A 50 -2.44 8.82 20.35
N LYS A 51 -1.13 9.03 20.20
CA LYS A 51 -0.41 10.09 20.92
C LYS A 51 -0.97 11.46 20.54
N ASP A 52 -0.92 12.39 21.48
CA ASP A 52 -1.33 13.77 21.30
C ASP A 52 -0.77 14.37 20.00
N GLN A 53 -1.65 14.76 19.08
CA GLN A 53 -1.31 15.36 17.79
C GLN A 53 -2.57 15.85 17.05
N MET A 54 -2.36 16.70 16.05
CA MET A 54 -3.37 17.05 15.05
C MET A 54 -3.66 15.85 14.14
N ILE A 55 -4.94 15.58 13.92
CA ILE A 55 -5.42 14.49 13.06
C ILE A 55 -5.96 15.04 11.74
N PHE A 56 -6.67 16.15 11.77
CA PHE A 56 -7.28 16.77 10.60
C PHE A 56 -7.31 18.29 10.76
N GLU A 57 -7.12 19.01 9.65
CA GLU A 57 -7.40 20.44 9.56
C GLU A 57 -8.11 20.78 8.24
N SER A 58 -9.05 21.71 8.28
CA SER A 58 -9.63 22.32 7.08
C SER A 58 -10.03 23.77 7.35
N THR A 59 -9.92 24.59 6.31
CA THR A 59 -10.62 25.87 6.23
C THR A 59 -12.10 25.62 5.94
N ILE A 60 -12.99 26.38 6.57
CA ILE A 60 -14.38 26.47 6.14
C ILE A 60 -14.45 27.60 5.11
N ASP A 61 -14.77 27.28 3.85
CA ASP A 61 -14.74 28.23 2.74
C ASP A 61 -15.60 29.47 3.04
N HIS A 62 -15.10 30.65 2.66
CA HIS A 62 -15.72 31.97 2.90
C HIS A 62 -15.86 32.40 4.36
N SER A 63 -15.18 31.74 5.31
CA SER A 63 -15.12 32.16 6.71
C SER A 63 -13.68 32.25 7.23
N ASN A 64 -13.48 33.06 8.27
CA ASN A 64 -12.25 33.10 9.07
C ASN A 64 -12.21 31.94 10.11
N GLU A 65 -12.90 30.83 9.83
CA GLU A 65 -13.02 29.68 10.74
C GLU A 65 -12.28 28.44 10.22
N MET A 66 -11.67 27.72 11.14
CA MET A 66 -10.94 26.48 10.94
C MET A 66 -11.62 25.34 11.70
N ILE A 67 -11.62 24.15 11.09
CA ILE A 67 -12.05 22.91 11.76
C ILE A 67 -10.83 22.03 11.99
N TYR A 68 -10.66 21.60 13.22
CA TYR A 68 -9.60 20.69 13.65
C TYR A 68 -10.19 19.40 14.23
N LEU A 69 -9.59 18.26 13.90
CA LEU A 69 -9.66 17.07 14.75
C LEU A 69 -8.29 16.86 15.37
N TYR A 70 -8.23 16.65 16.68
CA TYR A 70 -6.97 16.42 17.37
C TYR A 70 -7.11 15.35 18.46
N ALA A 71 -6.01 14.64 18.70
CA ALA A 71 -5.87 13.67 19.77
C ALA A 71 -5.26 14.37 21.00
N LYS A 72 -5.80 14.09 22.18
CA LYS A 72 -5.24 14.51 23.46
C LYS A 72 -5.58 13.50 24.54
N ASP A 73 -4.58 13.06 25.31
CA ASP A 73 -4.74 12.11 26.42
C ASP A 73 -5.51 10.84 25.99
N GLN A 74 -5.19 10.29 24.81
CA GLN A 74 -5.87 9.14 24.20
C GLN A 74 -7.37 9.37 23.91
N ASN A 75 -7.79 10.61 23.69
CA ASN A 75 -9.15 10.98 23.30
C ASN A 75 -9.12 11.82 22.02
N LEU A 76 -10.14 11.65 21.18
CA LEU A 76 -10.36 12.42 19.97
C LEU A 76 -11.35 13.56 20.24
N TYR A 77 -11.01 14.76 19.76
CA TYR A 77 -11.84 15.95 19.87
C TYR A 77 -12.02 16.62 18.51
N ILE A 78 -13.14 17.32 18.34
CA ILE A 78 -13.35 18.31 17.27
C ILE A 78 -13.36 19.72 17.85
N LEU A 79 -12.73 20.65 17.14
CA LEU A 79 -12.70 22.07 17.48
C LEU A 79 -13.02 22.90 16.24
N LYS A 80 -13.91 23.87 16.41
CA LYS A 80 -14.09 24.98 15.48
C LYS A 80 -13.40 26.21 16.04
N GLU A 81 -12.41 26.75 15.34
CA GLU A 81 -11.60 27.87 15.81
C GLU A 81 -11.71 29.06 14.86
N SER A 82 -11.92 30.27 15.39
CA SER A 82 -11.89 31.52 14.61
C SER A 82 -10.47 32.11 14.58
N SER A 83 -10.03 32.61 13.42
CA SER A 83 -8.75 33.33 13.28
C SER A 83 -8.74 34.72 13.89
N ASP A 84 -9.90 35.30 14.16
CA ASP A 84 -10.00 36.67 14.68
C ASP A 84 -9.78 36.75 16.19
N MET A 85 -9.84 35.60 16.89
CA MET A 85 -9.56 35.53 18.33
C MET A 85 -8.11 35.11 18.60
N ILE A 86 -7.40 35.98 19.33
CA ILE A 86 -5.96 35.90 19.63
C ILE A 86 -5.68 35.14 20.94
N GLN A 87 -6.68 34.93 21.79
CA GLN A 87 -6.50 34.28 23.11
C GLN A 87 -7.14 32.89 23.14
N PRO A 88 -6.34 31.81 23.21
CA PRO A 88 -6.89 30.49 23.43
C PRO A 88 -7.32 30.32 24.90
N LYS A 89 -8.45 29.64 25.15
CA LYS A 89 -8.53 28.79 26.35
C LYS A 89 -7.37 27.80 26.19
N GLN A 90 -6.43 27.72 27.15
CA GLN A 90 -5.28 26.80 27.06
C GLN A 90 -5.75 25.33 27.01
N ILE A 91 -6.03 24.84 25.79
CA ILE A 91 -6.44 23.45 25.55
C ILE A 91 -5.23 22.52 25.69
N HIS A 92 -4.03 22.97 25.32
CA HIS A 92 -2.76 22.25 25.45
C HIS A 92 -1.80 22.99 26.37
N SER A 93 -1.07 22.27 27.23
CA SER A 93 0.04 22.81 28.01
C SER A 93 1.29 22.91 27.12
N ILE A 94 1.28 23.86 26.18
CA ILE A 94 2.43 24.13 25.30
C ILE A 94 3.44 24.95 26.08
N GLU A 95 4.66 24.44 26.19
CA GLU A 95 5.78 25.16 26.80
C GLU A 95 6.44 26.04 25.75
N ILE A 96 6.41 27.36 25.93
CA ILE A 96 7.08 28.33 25.05
C ILE A 96 8.20 29.01 25.84
N ASN A 97 9.44 28.69 25.48
CA ASN A 97 10.66 29.20 26.10
C ASN A 97 11.34 30.23 25.19
N ASN A 98 10.92 31.48 25.34
CA ASN A 98 11.52 32.62 24.64
C ASN A 98 12.88 32.97 25.25
N GLN A 99 13.90 33.12 24.40
CA GLN A 99 15.27 33.42 24.85
C GLN A 99 15.54 34.93 24.97
N PHE A 100 14.66 35.77 24.42
CA PHE A 100 14.75 37.22 24.46
C PHE A 100 13.43 37.82 24.95
N GLU A 101 13.52 38.93 25.68
CA GLU A 101 12.32 39.66 26.14
C GLU A 101 11.65 40.44 25.01
N LYS A 102 12.46 41.07 24.13
CA LYS A 102 11.93 41.93 23.06
C LYS A 102 11.42 41.17 21.85
N ILE A 103 11.95 39.97 21.58
CA ILE A 103 11.56 39.12 20.45
C ILE A 103 11.07 37.79 21.01
N TYR A 104 9.78 37.52 20.88
CA TYR A 104 9.15 36.39 21.55
C TYR A 104 8.02 35.79 20.71
N VAL A 105 7.71 34.54 21.00
CA VAL A 105 6.60 33.81 20.39
C VAL A 105 5.45 33.71 21.38
N LYS A 106 4.24 33.82 20.85
CA LYS A 106 2.99 33.62 21.56
C LYS A 106 2.09 32.64 20.80
N GLN A 107 1.40 31.77 21.52
CA GLN A 107 0.35 30.92 20.97
C GLN A 107 -0.94 31.74 20.77
N LEU A 108 -1.56 31.61 19.60
CA LEU A 108 -2.75 32.36 19.17
C LEU A 108 -4.00 31.48 19.02
N GLY A 109 -3.83 30.17 18.93
CA GLY A 109 -4.89 29.18 18.75
C GLY A 109 -4.38 27.78 19.06
N LEU A 110 -5.12 26.75 18.67
CA LEU A 110 -4.75 25.35 18.90
C LEU A 110 -3.36 25.03 18.33
N ASP A 111 -3.15 25.38 17.05
CA ASP A 111 -1.91 25.15 16.32
C ASP A 111 -1.41 26.40 15.57
N ARG A 112 -1.76 27.59 16.06
CA ARG A 112 -1.34 28.89 15.49
C ARG A 112 -0.45 29.66 16.44
N TYR A 113 0.60 30.28 15.88
CA TYR A 113 1.62 30.98 16.65
C TYR A 113 2.00 32.28 15.93
N GLY A 114 2.31 33.30 16.73
CA GLY A 114 2.83 34.57 16.25
C GLY A 114 4.19 34.87 16.86
N LEU A 115 5.13 35.30 16.01
CA LEU A 115 6.41 35.89 16.42
C LEU A 115 6.24 37.41 16.49
N TYR A 116 6.63 38.01 17.60
CA TYR A 116 6.50 39.43 17.86
C TYR A 116 7.85 40.06 18.20
N SER A 117 8.00 41.34 17.85
CA SER A 117 9.05 42.22 18.38
C SER A 117 8.38 43.39 19.12
N GLY A 118 8.37 43.36 20.44
CA GLY A 118 7.52 44.23 21.25
C GLY A 118 6.03 43.97 20.96
N GLU A 119 5.33 44.96 20.44
CA GLU A 119 3.92 44.84 20.01
C GLU A 119 3.76 44.52 18.51
N LYS A 120 4.83 44.61 17.72
CA LYS A 120 4.77 44.40 16.27
C LYS A 120 4.78 42.91 15.95
N GLU A 121 3.74 42.45 15.26
CA GLU A 121 3.72 41.10 14.66
C GLU A 121 4.71 41.02 13.50
N LEU A 122 5.55 40.00 13.52
CA LEU A 122 6.56 39.74 12.50
C LEU A 122 6.19 38.59 11.58
N LEU A 123 5.64 37.51 12.14
CA LEU A 123 5.32 36.30 11.40
C LEU A 123 4.23 35.47 12.09
N LEU A 124 3.27 35.00 11.30
CA LEU A 124 2.30 33.97 11.70
C LEU A 124 2.68 32.62 11.09
N PHE A 125 2.54 31.56 11.87
CA PHE A 125 2.84 30.20 11.43
C PHE A 125 1.99 29.16 12.17
N SER A 126 1.82 28.00 11.54
CA SER A 126 0.99 26.88 12.02
C SER A 126 1.52 25.53 11.52
N GLY A 127 0.78 24.45 11.80
CA GLY A 127 1.15 23.08 11.39
C GLY A 127 2.18 22.44 12.31
N LEU A 128 2.32 22.99 13.52
CA LEU A 128 3.32 22.58 14.47
C LEU A 128 2.91 21.23 15.09
N LEU A 129 1.63 21.06 15.46
CA LEU A 129 1.11 19.88 16.14
C LEU A 129 0.88 18.63 15.25
N ASN A 130 1.43 18.57 14.04
CA ASN A 130 1.32 17.42 13.13
C ASN A 130 2.68 16.76 12.79
N VAL A 131 2.65 15.64 12.08
CA VAL A 131 3.86 14.83 11.74
C VAL A 131 4.59 15.24 10.44
N ASP A 132 4.13 16.28 9.76
CA ASP A 132 4.77 16.76 8.52
C ASP A 132 6.13 17.40 8.81
N GLU A 133 7.00 17.57 7.83
CA GLU A 133 8.27 18.27 8.06
C GLU A 133 8.04 19.79 7.99
N ILE A 134 8.60 20.55 8.94
CA ILE A 134 8.65 22.02 8.85
C ILE A 134 10.09 22.46 8.85
N ASN A 135 10.47 23.08 7.74
CA ASN A 135 11.82 23.50 7.41
C ASN A 135 11.75 24.79 6.58
N GLN A 136 11.25 25.87 7.20
CA GLN A 136 10.99 27.15 6.53
C GLN A 136 12.03 28.20 6.90
N ASN A 137 12.42 29.01 5.92
CA ASN A 137 13.30 30.16 6.09
C ASN A 137 12.56 31.42 5.66
N TYR A 138 12.66 32.45 6.48
CA TYR A 138 12.05 33.75 6.21
C TYR A 138 13.14 34.80 6.22
N LYS A 139 13.33 35.47 5.08
CA LYS A 139 14.25 36.62 5.01
C LYS A 139 13.67 37.77 5.79
N MET A 140 14.33 38.16 6.86
CA MET A 140 13.89 39.22 7.75
C MET A 140 15.08 39.71 8.54
N ASP A 141 15.29 41.03 8.59
CA ASP A 141 16.35 41.63 9.39
C ASP A 141 15.88 41.82 10.82
N LEU A 142 16.39 40.99 11.74
CA LEU A 142 16.18 41.15 13.17
C LEU A 142 17.40 41.89 13.75
N ALA A 143 17.17 43.05 14.34
CA ALA A 143 18.18 43.79 15.10
C ALA A 143 18.40 43.09 16.45
N ILE A 144 19.18 42.00 16.43
CA ILE A 144 19.59 41.27 17.63
C ILE A 144 20.96 41.80 18.04
N ASP A 145 20.99 42.67 19.05
CA ASP A 145 22.22 43.22 19.60
C ASP A 145 22.95 42.17 20.46
N GLY A 146 24.26 41.99 20.24
CA GLY A 146 25.14 41.36 21.22
C GLY A 146 25.52 39.88 21.06
N GLU A 147 25.25 39.22 19.93
CA GLU A 147 25.74 37.84 19.71
C GLU A 147 26.72 37.70 18.54
N GLU A 148 27.98 37.34 18.82
CA GLU A 148 29.00 36.97 17.81
C GLU A 148 28.71 35.65 17.08
N LYS A 149 27.59 34.98 17.38
CA LYS A 149 27.24 33.66 16.83
C LYS A 149 26.45 33.81 15.55
N ARG A 150 26.81 33.00 14.53
CA ARG A 150 26.06 32.91 13.26
C ARG A 150 24.59 32.51 13.47
N PHE A 151 24.31 31.60 14.39
CA PHE A 151 22.96 31.10 14.65
C PHE A 151 22.58 31.41 16.10
N VAL A 152 21.45 32.10 16.27
CA VAL A 152 20.92 32.54 17.56
C VAL A 152 19.55 31.89 17.78
N ASP A 153 19.36 31.16 18.86
CA ASP A 153 18.06 30.52 19.16
C ASP A 153 17.12 31.56 19.78
N ILE A 154 15.98 31.81 19.15
CA ILE A 154 14.99 32.83 19.54
C ILE A 154 13.97 32.26 20.52
N SER A 155 13.43 31.09 20.20
CA SER A 155 12.39 30.45 21.00
C SER A 155 12.35 28.95 20.77
N PHE A 156 12.03 28.23 21.84
CA PHE A 156 11.73 26.80 21.82
C PHE A 156 10.28 26.60 22.21
N ILE A 157 9.53 25.91 21.37
CA ILE A 157 8.14 25.55 21.65
C ILE A 157 8.12 24.02 21.80
N ILE A 158 7.54 23.51 22.87
CA ILE A 158 7.54 22.07 23.18
C ILE A 158 6.12 21.62 23.51
N TYR A 159 5.67 20.58 22.83
CA TYR A 159 4.43 19.87 23.14
C TYR A 159 4.56 18.39 22.83
N GLY A 160 4.59 17.55 23.87
CA GLY A 160 4.76 16.10 23.72
C GLY A 160 6.02 15.76 22.92
N LEU A 161 5.84 15.13 21.75
CA LEU A 161 6.94 14.78 20.84
C LEU A 161 7.34 15.90 19.88
N PHE A 162 6.58 16.99 19.82
CA PHE A 162 6.82 18.08 18.89
C PHE A 162 7.68 19.16 19.55
N HIS A 163 8.89 19.33 19.02
CA HIS A 163 9.81 20.38 19.43
C HIS A 163 10.06 21.33 18.28
N PHE A 164 9.76 22.61 18.49
CA PHE A 164 9.96 23.64 17.48
C PHE A 164 11.10 24.53 17.94
N VAL A 165 12.05 24.74 17.04
CA VAL A 165 13.20 25.58 17.29
C VAL A 165 13.19 26.71 16.27
N ILE A 166 13.09 27.93 16.77
CA ILE A 166 13.15 29.13 15.97
C ILE A 166 14.53 29.72 16.16
N THR A 167 15.30 29.77 15.08
CA THR A 167 16.70 30.21 15.10
C THR A 167 16.89 31.33 14.08
N TYR A 168 17.58 32.40 14.43
CA TYR A 168 17.99 33.45 13.51
C TYR A 168 19.39 33.18 12.96
N ASP A 169 19.57 33.24 11.64
CA ASP A 169 20.87 33.23 10.96
C ASP A 169 21.32 34.68 10.74
N CYS A 170 22.20 35.18 11.60
CA CYS A 170 22.69 36.56 11.57
C CYS A 170 23.44 36.89 10.27
N GLN A 171 24.06 35.89 9.64
CA GLN A 171 24.84 36.11 8.41
C GLN A 171 23.93 36.26 7.20
N ASN A 172 22.92 35.41 7.09
CA ASN A 172 21.97 35.43 5.97
C ASN A 172 20.77 36.35 6.21
N LYS A 173 20.61 36.88 7.43
CA LYS A 173 19.43 37.63 7.88
C LYS A 173 18.14 36.85 7.64
N GLU A 174 18.14 35.60 8.13
CA GLU A 174 17.04 34.66 7.92
C GLU A 174 16.55 34.08 9.26
N LEU A 175 15.26 34.16 9.50
CA LEU A 175 14.59 33.39 10.54
C LEU A 175 14.33 31.97 10.04
N ASN A 176 14.76 30.97 10.81
CA ASN A 176 14.60 29.56 10.50
C ASN A 176 13.58 28.97 11.47
N VAL A 177 12.47 28.45 10.94
CA VAL A 177 11.50 27.68 11.71
C VAL A 177 11.72 26.20 11.41
N ARG A 178 12.07 25.43 12.43
CA ARG A 178 12.39 24.01 12.32
C ARG A 178 11.57 23.19 13.29
N LYS A 179 10.89 22.16 12.80
CA LYS A 179 10.23 21.14 13.62
C LYS A 179 11.11 19.91 13.79
N ILE A 180 11.23 19.45 15.03
CA ILE A 180 11.89 18.23 15.43
C ILE A 180 10.84 17.33 16.08
N LEU A 181 10.58 16.18 15.48
CA LEU A 181 9.78 15.12 16.10
C LEU A 181 10.72 14.33 17.01
N PHE A 182 10.67 14.57 18.32
CA PHE A 182 11.53 13.95 19.32
C PHE A 182 10.69 13.11 20.28
N ASP A 183 10.80 11.79 20.18
CA ASP A 183 10.07 10.85 21.02
C ASP A 183 11.05 9.92 21.76
N VAL A 184 10.75 9.63 23.02
CA VAL A 184 11.57 8.76 23.87
C VAL A 184 10.82 7.45 24.08
N MET A 185 11.20 6.42 23.33
CA MET A 185 10.56 5.11 23.44
C MET A 185 11.03 4.39 24.71
N GLN A 186 12.31 4.50 25.06
CA GLN A 186 12.90 3.97 26.30
C GLN A 186 13.68 5.07 26.98
N GLU A 187 13.41 5.28 28.26
CA GLU A 187 14.18 6.18 29.10
C GLU A 187 14.87 5.40 30.22
N HIS A 188 16.12 5.75 30.49
CA HIS A 188 16.81 5.31 31.69
C HIS A 188 16.79 6.42 32.73
N LYS A 189 16.37 6.13 33.96
CA LYS A 189 16.20 7.10 35.05
C LYS A 189 17.38 8.05 35.28
N GLU A 190 18.60 7.58 35.04
CA GLU A 190 19.86 8.34 35.26
C GLU A 190 20.38 9.08 34.01
N ILE A 191 19.80 8.86 32.83
CA ILE A 191 20.20 9.54 31.60
C ILE A 191 19.04 10.37 31.07
N GLU A 192 19.21 11.69 31.08
CA GLU A 192 18.29 12.62 30.47
C GLU A 192 18.73 12.95 29.04
N VAL A 193 17.77 13.04 28.12
CA VAL A 193 18.04 13.52 26.77
C VAL A 193 17.04 14.59 26.40
N THR A 194 17.52 15.78 26.06
CA THR A 194 16.69 16.90 25.64
C THR A 194 17.14 17.45 24.28
N VAL A 195 16.23 18.08 23.56
CA VAL A 195 16.59 18.90 22.39
C VAL A 195 17.39 20.11 22.88
N ASN A 196 18.56 20.35 22.29
CA ASN A 196 19.44 21.46 22.65
C ASN A 196 19.30 22.63 21.68
N ASN A 197 19.17 22.34 20.38
CA ASN A 197 18.85 23.31 19.33
C ASN A 197 18.33 22.56 18.10
N ARG A 198 18.16 23.28 16.98
CA ARG A 198 17.60 22.76 15.72
C ARG A 198 18.29 21.51 15.15
N ASN A 199 19.52 21.21 15.56
CA ASN A 199 20.33 20.09 15.07
C ASN A 199 20.95 19.24 16.18
N GLN A 200 20.80 19.62 17.45
CA GLN A 200 21.54 19.02 18.55
C GLN A 200 20.63 18.51 19.65
N ILE A 201 21.05 17.42 20.27
CA ILE A 201 20.53 16.93 21.53
C ILE A 201 21.59 17.07 22.62
N LYS A 202 21.14 17.31 23.85
CA LYS A 202 21.94 17.29 25.07
C LYS A 202 21.67 15.97 25.78
N ILE A 203 22.72 15.23 26.08
CA ILE A 203 22.66 13.99 26.88
C ILE A 203 23.33 14.28 28.21
N LEU A 204 22.58 14.19 29.31
CA LEU A 204 23.04 14.43 30.66
C LEU A 204 23.00 13.13 31.46
N ASN A 205 24.12 12.78 32.09
CA ASN A 205 24.12 11.79 33.15
C ASN A 205 23.82 12.48 34.49
N LYS A 206 22.68 12.16 35.09
CA LYS A 206 22.20 12.77 36.35
C LYS A 206 23.05 12.42 37.57
N VAL A 207 23.80 11.31 37.52
CA VAL A 207 24.62 10.84 38.66
C VAL A 207 26.00 11.47 38.65
N THR A 208 26.67 11.45 37.49
CA THR A 208 28.04 11.99 37.36
C THR A 208 28.07 13.46 36.93
N GLU A 209 26.91 14.04 36.63
CA GLU A 209 26.73 15.38 36.05
C GLU A 209 27.42 15.62 34.69
N GLN A 210 28.01 14.57 34.10
CA GLN A 210 28.61 14.64 32.77
C GLN A 210 27.56 14.97 31.71
N LYS A 211 27.88 15.95 30.86
CA LYS A 211 27.05 16.40 29.74
C LYS A 211 27.75 16.19 28.41
N LYS A 212 26.99 15.77 27.39
CA LYS A 212 27.46 15.65 26.01
C LYS A 212 26.43 16.26 25.06
N ILE A 213 26.86 17.23 24.25
CA ILE A 213 26.06 17.78 23.16
C ILE A 213 26.43 17.04 21.88
N VAL A 214 25.41 16.59 21.14
CA VAL A 214 25.58 15.83 19.91
C VAL A 214 24.71 16.41 18.81
N ASN A 215 25.31 16.69 17.66
CA ASN A 215 24.53 16.94 16.44
C ASN A 215 23.96 15.62 15.92
N PHE A 216 22.65 15.40 16.13
CA PHE A 216 22.01 14.13 15.80
C PHE A 216 21.99 13.84 14.29
N ARG A 217 22.03 14.88 13.43
CA ARG A 217 22.07 14.73 11.97
C ARG A 217 23.37 14.09 11.49
N LEU A 218 24.46 14.29 12.24
CA LEU A 218 25.80 13.80 11.92
C LEU A 218 26.12 12.44 12.55
N VAL A 219 25.23 11.87 13.37
CA VAL A 219 25.47 10.57 14.00
C VAL A 219 25.40 9.48 12.94
N PRO A 220 26.50 8.75 12.69
CA PRO A 220 26.52 7.76 11.63
C PRO A 220 25.82 6.46 12.06
N THR A 221 25.35 5.71 11.07
CA THR A 221 24.56 4.48 11.28
C THR A 221 25.41 3.27 11.71
N TYR A 222 26.71 3.28 11.39
CA TYR A 222 27.61 2.13 11.58
C TYR A 222 28.76 2.39 12.55
N GLN A 223 29.04 3.66 12.87
CA GLN A 223 30.12 4.05 13.77
C GLN A 223 29.54 4.69 15.04
N PRO A 224 29.45 3.95 16.15
CA PRO A 224 28.89 4.49 17.37
C PRO A 224 29.77 5.62 17.91
N LEU A 225 29.13 6.74 18.27
CA LEU A 225 29.76 7.87 18.91
C LEU A 225 29.89 7.59 20.41
N LYS A 226 31.09 7.75 20.97
CA LYS A 226 31.28 7.65 22.42
C LYS A 226 30.71 8.89 23.10
N ILE A 227 29.85 8.69 24.08
CA ILE A 227 29.17 9.74 24.86
C ILE A 227 29.88 9.95 26.19
N PHE A 228 30.04 8.86 26.96
CA PHE A 228 30.69 8.89 28.28
C PHE A 228 31.80 7.84 28.40
N GLY A 229 32.73 8.08 29.33
CA GLY A 229 33.92 7.27 29.59
C GLY A 229 33.63 5.96 30.34
N LYS A 230 34.70 5.24 30.68
CA LYS A 230 34.62 3.94 31.38
C LYS A 230 34.23 4.10 32.86
N ASP A 231 34.58 5.23 33.44
CA ASP A 231 34.18 5.72 34.77
C ASP A 231 32.66 5.65 35.00
N THR A 232 31.87 5.87 33.95
CA THR A 232 30.40 5.82 34.01
C THR A 232 29.81 4.40 33.93
N LEU A 233 30.62 3.34 33.85
CA LEU A 233 30.09 1.98 33.69
C LEU A 233 29.57 1.38 34.99
N GLU A 234 30.03 1.87 36.15
CA GLU A 234 29.66 1.24 37.41
C GLU A 234 28.17 1.37 37.72
N GLN A 235 27.56 2.49 37.32
CA GLN A 235 26.14 2.74 37.48
C GLN A 235 25.27 1.90 36.50
N PHE A 236 25.84 1.40 35.40
CA PHE A 236 25.12 0.66 34.34
C PHE A 236 25.56 -0.81 34.24
N LYS A 237 26.03 -1.40 35.34
CA LYS A 237 26.56 -2.78 35.40
C LYS A 237 25.54 -3.85 35.02
N GLU A 238 24.25 -3.53 35.03
CA GLU A 238 23.17 -4.43 34.65
C GLU A 238 22.45 -3.99 33.39
N ASP A 239 22.93 -3.01 32.64
CA ASP A 239 22.22 -2.46 31.47
C ASP A 239 22.91 -2.78 30.14
N ASN A 240 22.10 -2.90 29.09
CA ASN A 240 22.60 -2.92 27.71
C ASN A 240 22.19 -1.66 26.97
N ILE A 241 20.88 -1.43 26.83
CA ILE A 241 20.30 -0.23 26.21
C ILE A 241 19.78 0.65 27.32
N LEU A 242 20.26 1.89 27.36
CA LEU A 242 19.81 2.91 28.30
C LEU A 242 18.58 3.61 27.72
N ASN A 243 18.73 4.21 26.54
CA ASN A 243 17.65 4.97 25.90
C ASN A 243 17.44 4.55 24.44
N ILE A 244 16.18 4.62 23.99
CA ILE A 244 15.78 4.48 22.59
C ILE A 244 15.00 5.73 22.23
N LEU A 245 15.57 6.55 21.35
CA LEU A 245 15.00 7.82 20.91
C LEU A 245 14.52 7.69 19.47
N VAL A 246 13.50 8.45 19.09
CA VAL A 246 13.09 8.65 17.70
C VAL A 246 13.18 10.14 17.42
N ILE A 247 14.08 10.53 16.52
CA ILE A 247 14.27 11.92 16.11
C ILE A 247 13.99 12.00 14.62
N ASN A 248 12.98 12.78 14.21
CA ASN A 248 12.54 12.93 12.81
C ASN A 248 12.35 11.57 12.12
N LYS A 249 11.57 10.69 12.76
CA LYS A 249 11.27 9.32 12.29
C LYS A 249 12.49 8.37 12.22
N GLN A 250 13.67 8.78 12.72
CA GLN A 250 14.87 7.96 12.79
C GLN A 250 15.15 7.51 14.23
N ARG A 251 15.42 6.22 14.43
CA ARG A 251 15.76 5.68 15.76
C ARG A 251 17.21 5.93 16.14
N TYR A 252 17.46 6.25 17.40
CA TYR A 252 18.78 6.35 18.02
C TYR A 252 18.82 5.51 19.28
N TYR A 253 19.98 4.91 19.56
CA TYR A 253 20.19 4.05 20.72
C TYR A 253 21.34 4.61 21.54
N ILE A 254 21.08 4.89 22.82
CA ILE A 254 22.12 5.12 23.83
C ILE A 254 22.29 3.81 24.57
N TYR A 255 23.50 3.24 24.53
CA TYR A 255 23.76 1.89 25.00
C TYR A 255 25.18 1.74 25.53
N VAL A 256 25.37 0.71 26.34
CA VAL A 256 26.59 0.46 27.09
C VAL A 256 27.53 -0.45 26.30
N ARG A 257 28.82 -0.16 26.35
CA ARG A 257 29.91 -1.03 25.90
C ARG A 257 30.95 -1.16 27.00
N THR A 258 31.88 -2.10 26.85
CA THR A 258 32.95 -2.37 27.82
C THR A 258 33.83 -1.16 28.18
N ASN A 259 33.86 -0.12 27.34
CA ASN A 259 34.73 1.06 27.51
C ASN A 259 33.93 2.38 27.63
N GLY A 260 32.62 2.33 27.91
CA GLY A 260 31.77 3.50 28.17
C GLY A 260 30.40 3.44 27.50
N VAL A 261 29.70 4.58 27.48
CA VAL A 261 28.37 4.74 26.89
C VAL A 261 28.47 5.31 25.47
N TYR A 262 27.66 4.80 24.55
CA TYR A 262 27.70 5.14 23.13
C TYR A 262 26.32 5.47 22.58
N LEU A 263 26.29 6.29 21.54
CA LEU A 263 25.13 6.65 20.74
C LEU A 263 25.31 6.12 19.32
N VAL A 264 24.25 5.54 18.73
CA VAL A 264 24.24 5.20 17.29
C VAL A 264 22.87 5.39 16.68
N ARG A 265 22.85 5.72 15.38
CA ARG A 265 21.64 5.85 14.58
C ARG A 265 21.23 4.51 13.95
N GLY A 266 19.97 4.12 14.10
CA GLY A 266 19.26 3.19 13.21
C GLY A 266 19.76 1.74 13.14
N ASN A 267 20.52 1.23 14.12
CA ASN A 267 21.12 -0.10 14.02
C ASN A 267 21.04 -0.94 15.32
N PRO A 268 19.87 -1.54 15.64
CA PRO A 268 19.71 -2.35 16.85
C PRO A 268 20.56 -3.65 16.84
N TYR A 269 20.95 -4.15 15.67
CA TYR A 269 21.83 -5.32 15.57
C TYR A 269 23.27 -5.00 15.99
N LEU A 270 23.73 -3.76 15.78
CA LEU A 270 25.02 -3.28 16.28
C LEU A 270 25.00 -3.09 17.79
N VAL A 271 23.88 -2.57 18.30
CA VAL A 271 23.63 -2.29 19.73
C VAL A 271 23.63 -3.58 20.54
N THR A 272 22.86 -4.56 20.09
CA THR A 272 22.69 -5.84 20.80
C THR A 272 23.75 -6.90 20.42
N LYS A 273 24.54 -6.65 19.36
CA LYS A 273 25.43 -7.62 18.71
C LYS A 273 24.76 -8.98 18.48
N HIS A 274 23.51 -8.93 18.01
CA HIS A 274 22.71 -10.12 17.73
C HIS A 274 23.38 -11.01 16.67
N THR A 275 23.45 -12.31 16.98
CA THR A 275 23.86 -13.35 16.04
C THR A 275 23.01 -14.60 16.24
N SER A 276 22.55 -15.13 15.12
CA SER A 276 21.70 -16.32 15.10
C SER A 276 22.19 -17.35 14.09
N ARG A 277 21.96 -18.61 14.42
CA ARG A 277 21.99 -19.76 13.51
C ARG A 277 20.79 -20.63 13.87
N LEU A 278 19.62 -20.19 13.42
CA LEU A 278 18.35 -20.83 13.68
C LEU A 278 17.91 -21.65 12.46
N ARG A 279 17.13 -22.69 12.73
CA ARG A 279 16.45 -23.55 11.78
C ARG A 279 14.99 -23.65 12.18
N ILE A 280 14.16 -24.15 11.26
CA ILE A 280 12.72 -24.24 11.46
C ILE A 280 12.27 -25.66 11.14
N PHE A 281 11.37 -26.19 11.97
CA PHE A 281 10.51 -27.32 11.62
C PHE A 281 9.09 -27.06 12.12
N SER A 282 8.14 -27.89 11.68
CA SER A 282 6.77 -27.88 12.19
C SER A 282 6.45 -29.23 12.80
N LEU A 283 5.70 -29.21 13.90
CA LEU A 283 5.20 -30.41 14.57
C LEU A 283 3.84 -30.07 15.18
N PHE A 284 2.84 -30.93 14.97
CA PHE A 284 1.44 -30.66 15.33
C PHE A 284 0.96 -29.29 14.83
N ASN A 285 0.33 -28.49 15.70
CA ASN A 285 -0.15 -27.14 15.44
C ASN A 285 0.87 -26.06 15.87
N SER A 286 2.17 -26.30 15.65
CA SER A 286 3.21 -25.34 16.02
C SER A 286 4.39 -25.32 15.06
N PHE A 287 4.97 -24.14 14.90
CA PHE A 287 6.32 -23.96 14.37
C PHE A 287 7.34 -23.95 15.50
N TYR A 288 8.47 -24.59 15.25
CA TYR A 288 9.62 -24.58 16.15
C TYR A 288 10.79 -23.89 15.46
N VAL A 289 11.19 -22.73 16.00
CA VAL A 289 12.39 -22.01 15.55
C VAL A 289 13.50 -22.29 16.54
N TYR A 290 14.45 -23.15 16.15
CA TYR A 290 15.44 -23.73 17.07
C TYR A 290 16.87 -23.48 16.61
N GLY A 291 17.82 -23.54 17.54
CA GLY A 291 19.25 -23.41 17.26
C GLY A 291 19.90 -22.37 18.15
N ARG A 292 20.93 -21.70 17.61
CA ARG A 292 21.70 -20.71 18.39
C ARG A 292 21.08 -19.32 18.27
N LEU A 293 20.70 -18.74 19.40
CA LEU A 293 20.28 -17.35 19.55
C LEU A 293 21.18 -16.67 20.58
N THR A 294 21.94 -15.67 20.17
CA THR A 294 22.92 -15.01 21.06
C THR A 294 23.03 -13.52 20.77
N HIS A 295 23.08 -12.72 21.83
CA HIS A 295 23.38 -11.29 21.80
C HIS A 295 24.69 -11.10 22.56
N TYR A 296 25.73 -10.61 21.86
CA TYR A 296 27.11 -10.52 22.40
C TYR A 296 27.47 -9.14 22.94
N ALA A 297 26.50 -8.23 23.03
CA ALA A 297 26.75 -6.91 23.57
C ALA A 297 26.91 -6.98 25.09
N TYR A 298 27.42 -5.88 25.66
CA TYR A 298 27.62 -5.75 27.10
C TYR A 298 26.29 -5.99 27.82
N ASN A 299 26.26 -6.95 28.75
CA ASN A 299 25.06 -7.36 29.47
C ASN A 299 23.82 -7.63 28.61
N SER A 300 23.97 -8.20 27.41
CA SER A 300 22.81 -8.59 26.60
C SER A 300 22.54 -10.10 26.57
N ASP A 301 23.37 -10.93 27.22
CA ASP A 301 23.16 -12.37 27.28
C ASP A 301 21.80 -12.65 27.91
N GLN A 302 20.94 -13.36 27.17
CA GLN A 302 19.60 -13.80 27.62
C GLN A 302 18.61 -12.70 28.01
N LYS A 303 18.88 -11.42 27.67
CA LYS A 303 17.91 -10.33 27.87
C LYS A 303 16.85 -10.23 26.80
N TYR A 304 17.20 -10.62 25.58
CA TYR A 304 16.35 -10.46 24.40
C TYR A 304 15.84 -11.82 23.93
N GLU A 305 14.96 -12.43 24.74
CA GLU A 305 14.47 -13.81 24.58
C GLU A 305 12.99 -13.92 24.29
N TYR A 306 12.30 -12.80 24.07
CA TYR A 306 10.88 -12.77 23.80
C TYR A 306 10.66 -12.54 22.31
N LEU A 307 9.74 -13.31 21.75
CA LEU A 307 9.30 -13.24 20.37
C LEU A 307 7.96 -12.53 20.31
N TYR A 308 7.86 -11.54 19.43
CA TYR A 308 6.68 -10.72 19.22
C TYR A 308 6.22 -10.78 17.78
N ILE A 309 4.97 -10.43 17.58
CA ILE A 309 4.32 -10.18 16.30
C ILE A 309 3.72 -8.77 16.33
N ARG A 310 3.65 -8.06 15.19
CA ARG A 310 3.05 -6.71 15.09
C ARG A 310 3.75 -5.62 15.94
N ASN A 311 3.56 -5.62 17.26
CA ASN A 311 4.05 -4.61 18.21
C ASN A 311 4.42 -5.28 19.57
N SER A 312 4.79 -4.47 20.56
CA SER A 312 5.23 -4.95 21.88
C SER A 312 4.11 -5.58 22.72
N GLU A 313 2.83 -5.38 22.38
CA GLU A 313 1.68 -5.93 23.11
C GLU A 313 1.38 -7.39 22.74
N HIS A 314 1.84 -7.85 21.58
CA HIS A 314 1.54 -9.19 21.08
C HIS A 314 2.76 -10.11 21.19
N GLN A 315 2.99 -10.60 22.41
CA GLN A 315 4.03 -11.58 22.69
C GLN A 315 3.60 -12.98 22.25
N LEU A 316 4.39 -13.63 21.39
CA LEU A 316 4.13 -14.98 20.88
C LEU A 316 4.76 -16.09 21.74
N ALA A 317 6.04 -15.93 22.11
CA ALA A 317 6.79 -17.00 22.74
C ALA A 317 8.03 -16.50 23.46
N LYS A 318 8.50 -17.26 24.46
CA LYS A 318 9.81 -17.09 25.09
C LYS A 318 10.79 -18.15 24.60
N PHE A 319 12.05 -17.75 24.39
CA PHE A 319 13.12 -18.65 23.96
C PHE A 319 13.48 -19.62 25.07
N THR A 320 13.16 -20.90 24.87
CA THR A 320 13.40 -21.94 25.88
C THR A 320 14.80 -22.52 25.70
N ARG A 321 15.59 -22.56 26.78
CA ARG A 321 16.96 -23.10 26.82
C ARG A 321 17.06 -24.31 27.75
N PRO A 322 16.89 -25.55 27.24
CA PRO A 322 16.93 -26.76 28.07
C PRO A 322 18.26 -26.95 28.82
N PHE A 323 19.37 -26.50 28.24
CA PHE A 323 20.71 -26.72 28.76
C PHE A 323 21.38 -25.43 29.27
N ARG A 324 20.61 -24.56 29.94
CA ARG A 324 21.08 -23.25 30.42
C ARG A 324 22.32 -23.32 31.33
N LYS A 325 22.45 -24.41 32.10
CA LYS A 325 23.58 -24.64 33.03
C LYS A 325 24.88 -25.10 32.33
N ILE A 326 24.81 -25.59 31.09
CA ILE A 326 25.96 -26.14 30.36
C ILE A 326 26.60 -25.04 29.52
N LYS A 327 27.84 -24.64 29.84
CA LYS A 327 28.55 -23.47 29.27
C LYS A 327 28.51 -23.38 27.73
N PHE A 328 28.64 -24.51 27.04
CA PHE A 328 28.62 -24.56 25.57
C PHE A 328 27.21 -24.68 24.97
N LEU A 329 26.26 -25.31 25.68
CA LEU A 329 24.88 -25.49 25.19
C LEU A 329 23.93 -24.37 25.61
N LYS A 330 24.30 -23.52 26.57
CA LYS A 330 23.45 -22.41 27.03
C LYS A 330 23.02 -21.46 25.92
N ARG A 331 23.73 -21.44 24.79
CA ARG A 331 23.40 -20.60 23.61
C ARG A 331 22.32 -21.19 22.71
N TYR A 332 21.95 -22.45 22.92
CA TYR A 332 20.99 -23.19 22.12
C TYR A 332 19.64 -23.27 22.82
N GLY A 333 18.58 -23.25 22.02
CA GLY A 333 17.21 -23.32 22.49
C GLY A 333 16.22 -23.28 21.33
N PHE A 334 14.97 -22.98 21.64
CA PHE A 334 13.92 -22.87 20.64
C PHE A 334 12.81 -21.91 21.06
N PHE A 335 12.16 -21.31 20.07
CA PHE A 335 10.80 -20.77 20.21
C PHE A 335 9.82 -21.84 19.76
N LYS A 336 8.76 -22.07 20.55
CA LYS A 336 7.56 -22.80 20.13
C LYS A 336 6.49 -21.77 19.84
N ILE A 337 6.00 -21.73 18.61
CA ILE A 337 5.04 -20.75 18.13
C ILE A 337 3.79 -21.51 17.72
N SER A 338 2.66 -21.26 18.39
CA SER A 338 1.37 -21.81 17.98
C SER A 338 0.98 -21.25 16.61
N LEU A 339 0.36 -22.08 15.75
CA LEU A 339 -0.16 -21.59 14.48
C LEU A 339 -1.32 -20.62 14.69
N ASN A 340 -2.10 -20.78 15.77
CA ASN A 340 -3.27 -19.94 16.02
C ASN A 340 -2.86 -18.50 16.41
N ASP A 341 -1.76 -18.34 17.15
CA ASP A 341 -1.27 -17.04 17.60
C ASP A 341 -0.71 -16.17 16.46
N LEU A 342 -0.52 -16.76 15.27
CA LEU A 342 -0.02 -16.06 14.07
C LEU A 342 -1.12 -15.36 13.26
N ASP A 343 -2.38 -15.74 13.49
CA ASP A 343 -3.56 -15.28 12.75
C ASP A 343 -4.22 -14.11 13.49
N LEU A 344 -3.68 -12.90 13.29
CA LEU A 344 -4.16 -11.66 13.89
C LEU A 344 -4.83 -10.78 12.82
N ASP A 345 -6.08 -10.38 13.09
CA ASP A 345 -6.86 -9.40 12.32
C ASP A 345 -6.90 -9.64 10.81
N SER A 346 -6.93 -10.91 10.38
CA SER A 346 -6.94 -11.31 8.97
C SER A 346 -5.76 -10.77 8.13
N ARG A 347 -4.69 -10.28 8.77
CA ARG A 347 -3.55 -9.71 8.05
C ARG A 347 -2.73 -10.83 7.39
N ILE A 348 -2.48 -10.67 6.09
CA ILE A 348 -1.75 -11.69 5.31
C ILE A 348 -0.28 -11.82 5.73
N HIS A 349 0.40 -10.72 6.10
CA HIS A 349 1.84 -10.71 6.40
C HIS A 349 2.14 -10.11 7.78
N ASN A 350 2.81 -10.89 8.62
CA ASN A 350 3.16 -10.53 9.98
C ASN A 350 4.67 -10.73 10.24
N ASN A 351 5.40 -9.63 10.40
CA ASN A 351 6.83 -9.70 10.75
C ASN A 351 7.00 -10.20 12.19
N LEU A 352 8.01 -11.05 12.40
CA LEU A 352 8.39 -11.53 13.72
C LEU A 352 9.54 -10.72 14.28
N PHE A 353 9.48 -10.39 15.56
CA PHE A 353 10.42 -9.51 16.24
C PHE A 353 10.97 -10.13 17.52
N VAL A 354 12.20 -9.77 17.88
CA VAL A 354 12.84 -10.18 19.13
C VAL A 354 12.97 -8.96 20.04
N GLY A 355 12.67 -9.19 21.32
CA GLY A 355 12.59 -8.18 22.35
C GLY A 355 13.01 -8.70 23.73
N ASN A 356 13.02 -7.81 24.71
CA ASN A 356 12.93 -8.21 26.12
C ASN A 356 11.46 -8.48 26.47
N ASP A 357 11.15 -8.69 27.74
CA ASP A 357 9.79 -8.94 28.27
C ASP A 357 8.79 -7.79 28.11
N HIS A 358 9.26 -6.57 27.82
CA HIS A 358 8.41 -5.38 27.72
C HIS A 358 8.28 -4.84 26.30
N ARG A 359 9.24 -5.11 25.41
CA ARG A 359 9.31 -4.44 24.11
C ARG A 359 10.12 -5.14 23.04
N ILE A 360 9.72 -4.87 21.80
CA ILE A 360 10.49 -5.18 20.60
C ILE A 360 11.79 -4.37 20.53
N ILE A 361 12.89 -5.03 20.13
CA ILE A 361 14.18 -4.37 19.85
C ILE A 361 14.57 -4.46 18.37
N HIS A 362 14.47 -5.65 17.76
CA HIS A 362 14.83 -5.83 16.35
C HIS A 362 14.03 -6.98 15.72
N SER A 363 13.97 -7.04 14.39
CA SER A 363 13.33 -8.17 13.71
C SER A 363 14.06 -9.50 13.96
N LEU A 364 13.32 -10.60 13.99
CA LEU A 364 13.92 -11.93 14.04
C LEU A 364 14.66 -12.21 12.72
N ARG A 365 15.90 -12.67 12.82
CA ARG A 365 16.68 -13.22 11.70
C ARG A 365 17.12 -14.62 12.05
N LEU A 366 17.01 -15.57 11.11
CA LEU A 366 17.54 -16.91 11.34
C LEU A 366 19.07 -16.97 11.21
N LYS A 367 19.62 -16.09 10.36
CA LYS A 367 21.05 -15.94 10.09
C LYS A 367 21.41 -14.46 9.99
N LYS A 368 22.66 -14.10 10.32
CA LYS A 368 23.16 -12.70 10.25
C LYS A 368 22.93 -12.04 8.88
N ARG A 369 23.17 -12.79 7.80
CA ARG A 369 22.89 -12.43 6.41
C ARG A 369 22.03 -13.54 5.81
N ASP A 370 20.73 -13.44 6.00
CA ASP A 370 19.81 -14.45 5.49
C ASP A 370 19.43 -14.20 4.03
N LYS A 371 18.98 -15.24 3.33
CA LYS A 371 18.40 -15.09 1.99
C LYS A 371 17.13 -14.24 2.10
N LYS A 372 16.94 -13.32 1.16
CA LYS A 372 15.72 -12.51 1.03
C LYS A 372 14.63 -13.35 0.37
N VAL A 373 13.36 -13.10 0.70
CA VAL A 373 12.19 -13.71 0.03
C VAL A 373 12.21 -15.26 0.06
N LYS A 374 12.89 -15.86 1.02
CA LYS A 374 13.05 -17.32 1.10
C LYS A 374 11.91 -17.94 1.87
N THR A 375 11.29 -18.98 1.33
CA THR A 375 10.34 -19.81 2.08
C THR A 375 11.08 -20.87 2.88
N TYR A 376 10.81 -20.92 4.19
CA TYR A 376 11.42 -21.94 5.05
C TYR A 376 10.52 -23.14 5.25
N ILE A 377 9.25 -22.91 5.55
CA ILE A 377 8.30 -23.98 5.81
C ILE A 377 6.88 -23.51 5.52
N THR A 378 6.04 -24.46 5.09
CA THR A 378 4.61 -24.28 4.91
C THR A 378 3.85 -25.33 5.71
N LYS A 379 2.73 -24.96 6.31
CA LYS A 379 1.89 -25.85 7.12
C LYS A 379 0.42 -25.49 6.91
N LYS A 380 -0.41 -26.49 6.61
CA LYS A 380 -1.86 -26.34 6.54
C LYS A 380 -2.43 -26.21 7.96
N ASN A 381 -3.33 -25.26 8.18
CA ASN A 381 -4.12 -25.11 9.39
C ASN A 381 -5.56 -24.76 8.97
N GLY A 382 -6.51 -25.69 9.13
CA GLY A 382 -7.86 -25.53 8.60
C GLY A 382 -7.88 -25.38 7.07
N ASP A 383 -8.59 -24.35 6.59
CA ASP A 383 -8.66 -23.90 5.20
C ASP A 383 -7.52 -22.95 4.81
N LYS A 384 -6.61 -22.62 5.75
CA LYS A 384 -5.47 -21.71 5.55
C LYS A 384 -4.15 -22.47 5.39
N LEU A 385 -3.21 -21.82 4.72
CA LEU A 385 -1.80 -22.18 4.67
C LEU A 385 -0.99 -21.12 5.41
N GLN A 386 -0.24 -21.57 6.41
CA GLN A 386 0.72 -20.74 7.12
C GLN A 386 2.12 -20.97 6.59
N VAL A 387 2.85 -19.89 6.39
CA VAL A 387 4.16 -19.88 5.77
C VAL A 387 5.12 -19.06 6.61
N LEU A 388 6.18 -19.70 7.12
CA LEU A 388 7.33 -18.95 7.66
C LEU A 388 8.35 -18.73 6.54
N ARG A 389 8.66 -17.46 6.29
CA ARG A 389 9.58 -17.03 5.23
C ARG A 389 10.40 -15.82 5.66
N THR A 390 11.28 -15.36 4.80
CA THR A 390 11.89 -14.03 4.92
C THR A 390 11.25 -13.01 3.99
N ASN A 391 11.29 -11.75 4.40
CA ASN A 391 10.90 -10.61 3.57
C ASN A 391 12.08 -10.08 2.73
N LEU A 392 11.90 -8.92 2.07
CA LEU A 392 12.92 -8.26 1.23
C LEU A 392 14.18 -7.83 2.01
N PHE A 393 14.10 -7.75 3.34
CA PHE A 393 15.22 -7.40 4.22
C PHE A 393 15.89 -8.62 4.88
N GLY A 394 15.44 -9.84 4.56
CA GLY A 394 15.94 -11.07 5.20
C GLY A 394 15.46 -11.27 6.64
N ASN A 395 14.43 -10.53 7.06
CA ASN A 395 13.79 -10.71 8.37
C ASN A 395 12.68 -11.75 8.27
N VAL A 396 12.44 -12.49 9.36
CA VAL A 396 11.41 -13.54 9.40
C VAL A 396 10.01 -12.94 9.45
N THR A 397 9.13 -13.48 8.62
CA THR A 397 7.73 -13.07 8.48
C THR A 397 6.86 -14.33 8.42
N SER A 398 5.77 -14.33 9.18
CA SER A 398 4.66 -15.26 9.01
C SER A 398 3.71 -14.73 7.95
N THR A 399 3.34 -15.59 7.02
CA THR A 399 2.36 -15.28 5.97
C THR A 399 1.23 -16.29 6.01
N ILE A 400 -0.01 -15.80 5.94
CA ILE A 400 -1.22 -16.61 5.98
C ILE A 400 -2.03 -16.37 4.71
N ILE A 401 -2.30 -17.44 3.96
CA ILE A 401 -3.09 -17.39 2.72
C ILE A 401 -4.12 -18.54 2.72
N PRO A 402 -5.15 -18.50 1.86
CA PRO A 402 -5.99 -19.66 1.62
C PRO A 402 -5.16 -20.87 1.16
N TYR A 403 -5.50 -22.06 1.67
CA TYR A 403 -4.85 -23.30 1.26
C TYR A 403 -5.25 -23.69 -0.17
N SER A 404 -4.26 -24.07 -0.97
CA SER A 404 -4.41 -24.45 -2.38
C SER A 404 -3.71 -25.77 -2.71
N GLU A 405 -4.12 -26.40 -3.82
CA GLU A 405 -3.76 -27.78 -4.16
C GLU A 405 -2.25 -27.99 -4.39
N GLU A 406 -1.51 -26.96 -4.82
CA GLU A 406 -0.07 -27.01 -5.00
C GLU A 406 0.71 -27.32 -3.71
N TYR A 407 0.10 -27.06 -2.54
CA TYR A 407 0.69 -27.37 -1.23
C TYR A 407 0.34 -28.76 -0.70
N SER A 408 -0.52 -29.52 -1.41
CA SER A 408 -0.80 -30.91 -1.08
C SER A 408 0.46 -31.77 -1.18
N LEU A 409 0.50 -32.86 -0.42
CA LEU A 409 1.63 -33.77 -0.43
C LEU A 409 1.90 -34.31 -1.85
N PHE A 410 0.84 -34.71 -2.55
CA PHE A 410 0.93 -35.19 -3.94
C PHE A 410 1.46 -34.13 -4.90
N SER A 411 0.98 -32.88 -4.83
CA SER A 411 1.51 -31.80 -5.67
C SER A 411 2.96 -31.48 -5.36
N LYS A 412 3.36 -31.43 -4.09
CA LYS A 412 4.78 -31.22 -3.71
C LYS A 412 5.69 -32.31 -4.28
N VAL A 413 5.23 -33.57 -4.29
CA VAL A 413 5.95 -34.67 -4.94
C VAL A 413 6.01 -34.46 -6.45
N LYS A 414 4.88 -34.17 -7.13
CA LYS A 414 4.84 -33.89 -8.57
C LYS A 414 5.78 -32.75 -8.96
N ILE A 415 5.80 -31.65 -8.20
CA ILE A 415 6.67 -30.49 -8.45
C ILE A 415 8.14 -30.91 -8.34
N LYS A 416 8.50 -31.64 -7.29
CA LYS A 416 9.88 -32.13 -7.11
C LYS A 416 10.30 -33.07 -8.24
N VAL A 417 9.43 -34.01 -8.62
CA VAL A 417 9.67 -34.92 -9.75
C VAL A 417 9.80 -34.13 -11.05
N ALA A 418 8.90 -33.19 -11.33
CA ALA A 418 8.95 -32.33 -12.51
C ALA A 418 10.26 -31.53 -12.59
N SER A 419 10.72 -30.95 -11.47
CA SER A 419 11.98 -30.22 -11.40
C SER A 419 13.21 -31.10 -11.68
N ILE A 420 13.17 -32.38 -11.33
CA ILE A 420 14.24 -33.33 -11.64
C ILE A 420 14.17 -33.74 -13.11
N LEU A 421 12.97 -34.12 -13.58
CA LEU A 421 12.74 -34.56 -14.96
C LEU A 421 13.03 -33.45 -15.98
N SER A 422 12.80 -32.17 -15.65
CA SER A 422 13.09 -31.07 -16.56
C SER A 422 14.56 -30.99 -16.98
N SER A 423 15.48 -31.47 -16.14
CA SER A 423 16.90 -31.53 -16.50
C SER A 423 17.23 -32.60 -17.56
N PHE A 424 16.39 -33.64 -17.69
CA PHE A 424 16.60 -34.76 -18.62
C PHE A 424 15.73 -34.68 -19.87
N TYR A 425 14.52 -34.13 -19.73
CA TYR A 425 13.49 -34.11 -20.79
C TYR A 425 13.33 -32.74 -21.44
N LYS A 426 14.32 -31.85 -21.33
CA LYS A 426 14.31 -30.59 -22.06
C LYS A 426 14.61 -30.89 -23.53
N ASP A 427 13.55 -30.88 -24.34
CA ASP A 427 13.67 -30.97 -25.79
C ASP A 427 14.44 -29.74 -26.27
N LYS A 428 15.68 -29.93 -26.71
CA LYS A 428 16.53 -28.84 -27.19
C LYS A 428 16.15 -28.38 -28.60
N LYS A 429 15.34 -29.17 -29.31
CA LYS A 429 14.97 -28.90 -30.71
C LYS A 429 13.73 -28.01 -30.82
N TYR A 430 12.76 -28.14 -29.91
CA TYR A 430 11.51 -27.39 -29.95
C TYR A 430 11.28 -26.63 -28.64
N GLY A 431 11.01 -25.32 -28.73
CA GLY A 431 10.59 -24.51 -27.57
C GLY A 431 9.25 -24.98 -27.00
N VAL A 432 8.98 -24.71 -25.72
CA VAL A 432 7.68 -25.03 -25.08
C VAL A 432 7.01 -23.74 -24.63
N ASN A 433 5.84 -23.41 -25.17
CA ASN A 433 5.12 -22.19 -24.81
C ASN A 433 3.83 -22.52 -24.07
N LEU A 434 3.57 -21.79 -22.98
CA LEU A 434 2.37 -21.99 -22.17
C LEU A 434 1.44 -20.78 -22.25
N PHE A 435 0.20 -21.07 -22.63
CA PHE A 435 -0.93 -20.14 -22.64
C PHE A 435 -1.79 -20.37 -21.40
N PHE A 436 -2.26 -19.30 -20.76
CA PHE A 436 -3.11 -19.39 -19.56
C PHE A 436 -3.82 -18.07 -19.26
N GLU A 437 -4.91 -18.12 -18.50
CA GLU A 437 -5.71 -16.95 -18.08
C GLU A 437 -6.30 -17.17 -16.67
N LYS A 438 -6.49 -16.10 -15.91
CA LYS A 438 -7.16 -16.10 -14.58
C LYS A 438 -6.75 -17.28 -13.67
N LYS A 439 -5.47 -17.34 -13.29
CA LYS A 439 -4.89 -18.46 -12.51
C LYS A 439 -4.97 -19.82 -13.22
N SER A 440 -5.08 -19.85 -14.54
CA SER A 440 -5.36 -21.04 -15.34
C SER A 440 -6.72 -21.69 -15.01
N ASP A 441 -7.68 -20.90 -14.50
CA ASP A 441 -9.02 -21.36 -14.17
C ASP A 441 -10.06 -20.97 -15.23
N LYS A 442 -9.72 -20.08 -16.17
CA LYS A 442 -10.58 -19.65 -17.27
C LYS A 442 -9.86 -19.65 -18.62
N ALA A 443 -10.65 -19.48 -19.68
CA ALA A 443 -10.24 -19.39 -21.08
C ALA A 443 -11.26 -18.49 -21.81
N ASP A 444 -11.25 -17.20 -21.49
CA ASP A 444 -12.23 -16.18 -21.92
C ASP A 444 -11.60 -14.87 -22.43
N GLU A 445 -10.28 -14.69 -22.34
CA GLU A 445 -9.55 -13.46 -22.72
C GLU A 445 -8.65 -13.68 -23.95
N SER A 446 -7.56 -12.89 -24.07
CA SER A 446 -6.76 -12.79 -25.30
C SER A 446 -5.91 -14.03 -25.55
N ALA A 447 -5.45 -14.72 -24.51
CA ALA A 447 -4.56 -15.87 -24.65
C ALA A 447 -5.25 -17.07 -25.31
N ILE A 448 -6.54 -17.31 -25.02
CA ILE A 448 -7.27 -18.38 -25.70
C ILE A 448 -7.51 -18.06 -27.17
N ARG A 449 -7.71 -16.78 -27.53
CA ARG A 449 -7.87 -16.35 -28.94
C ARG A 449 -6.59 -16.58 -29.74
N VAL A 450 -5.46 -16.14 -29.18
CA VAL A 450 -4.15 -16.36 -29.79
C VAL A 450 -3.86 -17.86 -29.88
N TYR A 451 -4.11 -18.64 -28.82
CA TYR A 451 -3.89 -20.08 -28.85
C TYR A 451 -4.72 -20.79 -29.93
N ASP A 452 -6.02 -20.47 -30.04
CA ASP A 452 -6.91 -21.02 -31.06
C ASP A 452 -6.37 -20.73 -32.46
N TYR A 453 -6.05 -19.46 -32.75
CA TYR A 453 -5.50 -19.05 -34.05
C TYR A 453 -4.19 -19.76 -34.38
N VAL A 454 -3.30 -19.93 -33.38
CA VAL A 454 -2.03 -20.66 -33.57
C VAL A 454 -2.28 -22.12 -33.90
N GLN A 455 -3.22 -22.79 -33.23
CA GLN A 455 -3.51 -24.21 -33.51
C GLN A 455 -4.15 -24.42 -34.88
N GLU A 456 -5.00 -23.49 -35.33
CA GLU A 456 -5.77 -23.65 -36.57
C GLU A 456 -5.06 -23.13 -37.82
N ASN A 457 -4.23 -22.08 -37.69
CA ASN A 457 -3.73 -21.33 -38.84
C ASN A 457 -2.19 -21.28 -38.95
N CYS A 458 -1.45 -21.87 -38.00
CA CYS A 458 0.00 -21.74 -37.96
C CYS A 458 0.69 -23.10 -37.96
N GLN A 459 1.67 -23.26 -38.84
CA GLN A 459 2.72 -24.26 -38.66
C GLN A 459 3.72 -23.70 -37.64
N THR A 460 4.04 -24.50 -36.62
CA THR A 460 4.84 -24.06 -35.46
C THR A 460 6.08 -24.93 -35.29
N ASP A 461 7.22 -24.30 -35.01
CA ASP A 461 8.49 -24.95 -34.64
C ASP A 461 8.65 -25.00 -33.11
N SER A 462 7.52 -24.96 -32.40
CA SER A 462 7.41 -24.98 -30.96
C SER A 462 6.24 -25.86 -30.50
N LYS A 463 6.28 -26.25 -29.23
CA LYS A 463 5.20 -27.00 -28.57
C LYS A 463 4.35 -26.01 -27.77
N ASN A 464 3.17 -25.72 -28.30
CA ASN A 464 2.22 -24.78 -27.71
C ASN A 464 1.17 -25.53 -26.88
N TYR A 465 0.99 -25.13 -25.63
CA TYR A 465 0.01 -25.75 -24.73
C TYR A 465 -0.81 -24.72 -23.97
N PHE A 466 -2.10 -24.97 -23.81
CA PHE A 466 -2.96 -24.18 -22.94
C PHE A 466 -3.13 -24.87 -21.58
N ILE A 467 -2.86 -24.16 -20.49
CA ILE A 467 -3.04 -24.65 -19.13
C ILE A 467 -4.45 -24.30 -18.67
N LEU A 468 -5.22 -25.31 -18.26
CA LEU A 468 -6.59 -25.11 -17.79
C LEU A 468 -6.97 -26.05 -16.67
N ASN A 469 -7.64 -25.51 -15.66
CA ASN A 469 -8.22 -26.28 -14.57
C ASN A 469 -9.38 -27.14 -15.07
N LYS A 470 -9.42 -28.40 -14.64
CA LYS A 470 -10.52 -29.32 -14.96
C LYS A 470 -11.90 -28.84 -14.49
N LYS A 471 -11.92 -27.96 -13.49
CA LYS A 471 -13.14 -27.34 -12.95
C LYS A 471 -13.66 -26.18 -13.80
N SER A 472 -12.89 -25.72 -14.79
CA SER A 472 -13.34 -24.66 -15.69
C SER A 472 -14.47 -25.14 -16.58
N SER A 473 -15.50 -24.31 -16.80
CA SER A 473 -16.60 -24.61 -17.72
C SER A 473 -16.13 -24.84 -19.16
N ALA A 474 -15.03 -24.18 -19.56
CA ALA A 474 -14.44 -24.33 -20.89
C ALA A 474 -13.62 -25.63 -21.07
N TYR A 475 -13.26 -26.33 -19.98
CA TYR A 475 -12.35 -27.46 -20.05
C TYR A 475 -12.85 -28.61 -20.93
N PRO A 476 -14.10 -29.10 -20.82
CA PRO A 476 -14.58 -30.21 -21.64
C PRO A 476 -14.51 -29.91 -23.15
N ALA A 477 -14.98 -28.73 -23.56
CA ALA A 477 -14.99 -28.32 -24.97
C ALA A 477 -13.57 -28.17 -25.53
N LEU A 478 -12.69 -27.45 -24.82
CA LEU A 478 -11.31 -27.25 -25.27
C LEU A 478 -10.52 -28.57 -25.25
N LYS A 479 -10.79 -29.46 -24.29
CA LYS A 479 -10.15 -30.77 -24.23
C LYS A 479 -10.58 -31.67 -25.38
N ALA A 480 -11.85 -31.62 -25.78
CA ALA A 480 -12.35 -32.31 -26.95
C ALA A 480 -11.72 -31.77 -28.24
N LYS A 481 -11.63 -30.43 -28.38
CA LYS A 481 -11.06 -29.77 -29.57
C LYS A 481 -9.56 -30.02 -29.73
N TYR A 482 -8.75 -29.82 -28.69
CA TYR A 482 -7.27 -29.83 -28.81
C TYR A 482 -6.58 -31.03 -28.16
N GLY A 483 -7.31 -31.93 -27.50
CA GLY A 483 -6.77 -33.17 -26.93
C GLY A 483 -5.54 -32.94 -26.04
N LYS A 484 -4.36 -33.36 -26.50
CA LYS A 484 -3.10 -33.23 -25.75
C LYS A 484 -2.59 -31.78 -25.64
N GLY A 485 -3.13 -30.84 -26.41
CA GLY A 485 -2.85 -29.40 -26.34
C GLY A 485 -3.29 -28.75 -25.02
N ILE A 486 -4.36 -29.27 -24.41
CA ILE A 486 -4.85 -28.80 -23.10
C ILE A 486 -4.21 -29.61 -21.97
N ILE A 487 -3.41 -28.93 -21.15
CA ILE A 487 -2.75 -29.51 -19.97
C ILE A 487 -3.57 -29.18 -18.72
N PRO A 488 -4.05 -30.21 -17.98
CA PRO A 488 -4.77 -29.97 -16.74
C PRO A 488 -3.88 -29.34 -15.66
N LYS A 489 -4.35 -28.24 -15.06
CA LYS A 489 -3.74 -27.61 -13.87
C LYS A 489 -3.49 -28.66 -12.78
N TYR A 490 -2.39 -28.49 -12.02
CA TYR A 490 -1.88 -29.41 -10.97
C TYR A 490 -1.49 -30.85 -11.42
N SER A 491 -1.49 -31.15 -12.71
CA SER A 491 -0.93 -32.41 -13.22
C SER A 491 0.60 -32.41 -13.18
N LEU A 492 1.24 -33.60 -13.21
CA LEU A 492 2.70 -33.68 -13.35
C LEU A 492 3.18 -32.99 -14.63
N ARG A 493 2.43 -33.18 -15.73
CA ARG A 493 2.70 -32.54 -17.02
C ARG A 493 2.65 -31.02 -16.92
N HIS A 494 1.71 -30.46 -16.16
CA HIS A 494 1.66 -29.01 -15.91
C HIS A 494 2.96 -28.49 -15.28
N TYR A 495 3.38 -29.07 -14.15
CA TYR A 495 4.61 -28.63 -13.49
C TYR A 495 5.84 -28.84 -14.36
N LEU A 496 5.94 -29.97 -15.07
CA LEU A 496 7.06 -30.24 -16.00
C LEU A 496 7.09 -29.21 -17.13
N SER A 497 5.93 -28.86 -17.69
CA SER A 497 5.80 -27.82 -18.70
C SER A 497 6.24 -26.45 -18.18
N ILE A 498 5.93 -26.07 -16.93
CA ILE A 498 6.45 -24.82 -16.33
C ILE A 498 7.98 -24.85 -16.29
N PHE A 499 8.59 -25.96 -15.85
CA PHE A 499 10.05 -26.05 -15.81
C PHE A 499 10.69 -26.02 -17.19
N ASN A 500 10.04 -26.58 -18.21
CA ASN A 500 10.53 -26.61 -19.58
C ASN A 500 10.14 -25.40 -20.43
N ALA A 501 9.31 -24.48 -19.92
CA ALA A 501 8.78 -23.37 -20.70
C ALA A 501 9.86 -22.43 -21.25
N SER A 502 9.76 -22.12 -22.53
CA SER A 502 10.49 -21.08 -23.24
C SER A 502 9.80 -19.73 -23.06
N TYR A 503 8.48 -19.69 -23.24
CA TYR A 503 7.66 -18.48 -23.09
C TYR A 503 6.35 -18.75 -22.35
N PHE A 504 5.88 -17.73 -21.65
CA PHE A 504 4.49 -17.59 -21.23
C PHE A 504 3.78 -16.59 -22.14
N ILE A 505 2.52 -16.87 -22.47
CA ILE A 505 1.69 -16.01 -23.32
C ILE A 505 0.34 -15.87 -22.62
N SER A 506 0.06 -14.70 -22.04
CA SER A 506 -1.08 -14.54 -21.13
C SER A 506 -1.57 -13.11 -21.04
N SER A 507 -2.88 -12.94 -20.81
CA SER A 507 -3.51 -11.68 -20.39
C SER A 507 -3.21 -11.28 -18.93
N GLU A 508 -2.54 -12.16 -18.18
CA GLU A 508 -2.21 -12.01 -16.77
C GLU A 508 -0.69 -12.13 -16.53
N LEU A 509 -0.23 -11.73 -15.34
CA LEU A 509 1.17 -11.91 -14.94
C LEU A 509 1.54 -13.40 -14.80
N SER A 510 2.84 -13.72 -14.90
CA SER A 510 3.37 -15.10 -14.97
C SER A 510 2.91 -16.03 -13.85
N ASN A 511 2.65 -15.52 -12.64
CA ASN A 511 2.14 -16.29 -11.51
C ASN A 511 0.75 -16.89 -11.77
N HIS A 512 -0.06 -16.31 -12.67
CA HIS A 512 -1.37 -16.84 -13.06
C HIS A 512 -1.30 -18.15 -13.86
N VAL A 513 -0.11 -18.65 -14.21
CA VAL A 513 0.04 -20.05 -14.67
C VAL A 513 -0.35 -21.06 -13.58
N LEU A 514 -0.36 -20.64 -12.31
CA LEU A 514 -0.70 -21.51 -11.19
C LEU A 514 -1.56 -20.80 -10.15
N ASN A 515 -1.02 -19.77 -9.49
CA ASN A 515 -1.68 -19.04 -8.42
C ASN A 515 -0.95 -17.71 -8.13
N ASP A 516 -1.67 -16.72 -7.61
CA ASP A 516 -1.16 -15.37 -7.37
C ASP A 516 -0.01 -15.32 -6.35
N ARG A 517 -0.08 -16.12 -5.27
CA ARG A 517 0.87 -16.13 -4.16
C ARG A 517 1.50 -17.50 -3.98
N LEU A 518 2.69 -17.69 -4.56
CA LEU A 518 3.43 -18.95 -4.50
C LEU A 518 4.60 -18.92 -3.49
N TYR A 519 4.62 -19.89 -2.58
CA TYR A 519 5.65 -20.08 -1.54
C TYR A 519 6.40 -21.41 -1.74
N ILE A 520 6.60 -21.79 -2.99
CA ILE A 520 7.42 -22.94 -3.40
C ILE A 520 8.60 -22.38 -4.20
N ASP A 521 9.72 -22.11 -3.51
CA ASP A 521 10.78 -21.22 -4.01
C ASP A 521 11.28 -21.58 -5.41
N HIS A 522 11.73 -22.82 -5.66
CA HIS A 522 12.24 -23.25 -6.96
C HIS A 522 11.21 -23.16 -8.10
N LEU A 523 9.93 -23.43 -7.83
CA LEU A 523 8.87 -23.28 -8.82
C LEU A 523 8.57 -21.79 -9.09
N ARG A 524 8.53 -20.97 -8.04
CA ARG A 524 8.35 -19.51 -8.15
C ARG A 524 9.49 -18.86 -8.92
N GLU A 525 10.74 -19.19 -8.57
CA GLU A 525 11.94 -18.71 -9.26
C GLU A 525 11.90 -19.06 -10.74
N ARG A 526 11.44 -20.28 -11.07
CA ARG A 526 11.25 -20.66 -12.46
C ARG A 526 10.19 -19.82 -13.16
N ILE A 527 9.00 -19.69 -12.58
CA ILE A 527 7.91 -18.86 -13.13
C ILE A 527 8.36 -17.41 -13.36
N MET A 528 9.13 -16.84 -12.43
CA MET A 528 9.67 -15.49 -12.54
C MET A 528 10.70 -15.34 -13.68
N SER A 529 11.47 -16.40 -13.95
CA SER A 529 12.50 -16.39 -14.99
C SER A 529 11.97 -16.52 -16.42
N VAL A 530 10.81 -17.16 -16.61
CA VAL A 530 10.27 -17.43 -17.95
C VAL A 530 9.78 -16.11 -18.57
N PRO A 531 10.28 -15.74 -19.77
CA PRO A 531 9.82 -14.56 -20.49
C PRO A 531 8.30 -14.60 -20.76
N LEU A 532 7.60 -13.51 -20.45
CA LEU A 532 6.17 -13.34 -20.64
C LEU A 532 5.88 -12.40 -21.81
N VAL A 533 5.13 -12.89 -22.81
CA VAL A 533 4.38 -12.05 -23.75
C VAL A 533 3.05 -11.71 -23.07
N PHE A 534 2.97 -10.51 -22.53
CA PHE A 534 1.83 -10.01 -21.78
C PHE A 534 0.79 -9.41 -22.74
N LEU A 535 -0.30 -10.12 -22.93
CA LEU A 535 -1.37 -9.75 -23.86
C LEU A 535 -2.34 -8.71 -23.31
N GLN A 536 -2.20 -8.36 -22.03
CA GLN A 536 -3.13 -7.57 -21.23
C GLN A 536 -4.57 -8.13 -21.19
N HIS A 537 -5.37 -7.63 -20.25
CA HIS A 537 -6.81 -7.90 -20.18
C HIS A 537 -7.67 -6.66 -20.49
N GLY A 538 -7.04 -5.50 -20.70
CA GLY A 538 -7.73 -4.25 -21.03
C GLY A 538 -6.74 -3.11 -21.21
N ILE A 539 -7.13 -2.11 -22.00
CA ILE A 539 -6.29 -0.97 -22.38
C ILE A 539 -5.93 -0.15 -21.13
N MET A 540 -4.64 0.07 -20.92
CA MET A 540 -4.12 0.77 -19.75
C MET A 540 -4.11 2.29 -19.97
N PHE A 541 -5.29 2.89 -20.18
CA PHE A 541 -5.45 4.33 -20.40
C PHE A 541 -6.62 4.96 -19.64
N ALA A 542 -7.11 4.33 -18.56
CA ALA A 542 -8.20 4.89 -17.75
C ALA A 542 -7.75 5.29 -16.34
N LYS A 543 -7.00 4.43 -15.65
CA LYS A 543 -6.50 4.68 -14.29
C LYS A 543 -5.07 5.18 -14.31
N PRO A 544 -4.67 6.03 -13.34
CA PRO A 544 -3.30 6.49 -13.24
C PRO A 544 -2.36 5.34 -12.86
N VAL A 545 -1.29 5.14 -13.62
CA VAL A 545 -0.26 4.13 -13.30
C VAL A 545 0.68 4.56 -12.17
N ASP A 546 0.78 5.87 -11.90
CA ASP A 546 1.64 6.42 -10.83
C ASP A 546 1.03 6.28 -9.44
N ASN A 547 -0.18 5.71 -9.32
CA ASN A 547 -0.81 5.51 -8.03
C ASN A 547 0.02 4.53 -7.16
N PRO A 548 0.05 4.69 -5.82
CA PRO A 548 0.88 3.85 -4.95
C PRO A 548 0.60 2.33 -5.03
N MET A 549 -0.62 1.94 -5.43
CA MET A 549 -1.01 0.53 -5.58
C MET A 549 -0.46 -0.10 -6.86
N ALA A 550 -0.15 0.71 -7.89
CA ALA A 550 0.37 0.27 -9.17
C ALA A 550 1.90 0.17 -9.22
N PHE A 551 2.61 0.67 -8.20
CA PHE A 551 4.08 0.71 -8.15
C PHE A 551 4.77 -0.67 -8.36
N GLY A 552 4.09 -1.76 -7.99
CA GLY A 552 4.59 -3.12 -8.19
C GLY A 552 4.66 -3.59 -9.65
N PHE A 553 4.01 -2.88 -10.58
CA PHE A 553 3.98 -3.20 -12.01
C PHE A 553 5.05 -2.47 -12.83
N HIS A 554 5.75 -1.49 -12.23
CA HIS A 554 6.88 -0.81 -12.86
C HIS A 554 7.97 -1.81 -13.23
N LYS A 555 8.57 -1.68 -14.42
CA LYS A 555 9.55 -2.64 -14.97
C LYS A 555 10.72 -2.89 -14.02
N ASP A 556 11.21 -1.84 -13.36
CA ASP A 556 12.34 -1.91 -12.42
C ASP A 556 11.97 -2.45 -11.02
N LYS A 557 10.67 -2.62 -10.74
CA LYS A 557 10.15 -3.15 -9.46
C LYS A 557 9.55 -4.54 -9.60
N ASN A 558 8.99 -4.85 -10.77
CA ASN A 558 8.37 -6.12 -11.08
C ASN A 558 9.42 -7.25 -11.07
N GLN A 559 9.06 -8.41 -10.51
CA GLN A 559 9.94 -9.58 -10.40
C GLN A 559 9.77 -10.56 -11.56
N TYR A 560 8.75 -10.38 -12.38
CA TYR A 560 8.50 -11.22 -13.54
C TYR A 560 9.29 -10.72 -14.74
N ASN A 561 9.83 -11.66 -15.52
CA ASN A 561 10.49 -11.39 -16.79
C ASN A 561 9.45 -11.03 -17.86
N ILE A 562 8.99 -9.78 -17.89
CA ILE A 562 8.12 -9.28 -18.95
C ILE A 562 8.97 -9.12 -20.20
N TYR A 563 8.73 -9.94 -21.21
CA TYR A 563 9.45 -9.87 -22.48
C TYR A 563 8.90 -8.77 -23.36
N LYS A 564 7.56 -8.79 -23.53
CA LYS A 564 6.83 -7.83 -24.34
C LYS A 564 5.44 -7.64 -23.78
N SER A 565 4.91 -6.42 -23.89
CA SER A 565 3.51 -6.10 -23.57
C SER A 565 2.79 -5.63 -24.82
N VAL A 566 1.63 -6.22 -25.10
CA VAL A 566 0.72 -5.72 -26.14
C VAL A 566 0.22 -4.34 -25.72
N ILE A 567 0.08 -3.43 -26.68
CA ILE A 567 -0.59 -2.13 -26.55
C ILE A 567 -1.53 -1.93 -27.75
N SER A 568 -2.50 -1.05 -27.56
CA SER A 568 -3.54 -0.70 -28.53
C SER A 568 -3.30 0.64 -29.23
N SER A 569 -2.41 1.49 -28.71
CA SER A 569 -2.02 2.76 -29.34
C SER A 569 -0.67 3.27 -28.81
N GLU A 570 -0.03 4.19 -29.54
CA GLU A 570 1.13 4.94 -29.03
C GLU A 570 0.74 5.90 -27.89
N LEU A 571 -0.54 6.29 -27.78
CA LEU A 571 -1.04 7.04 -26.64
C LEU A 571 -1.00 6.20 -25.36
N GLU A 572 -1.43 4.94 -25.42
CA GLU A 572 -1.31 3.99 -24.31
C GLU A 572 0.15 3.73 -23.92
N ALA A 573 1.07 3.71 -24.90
CA ALA A 573 2.50 3.54 -24.63
C ALA A 573 3.05 4.59 -23.64
N GLY A 574 2.47 5.80 -23.62
CA GLY A 574 2.79 6.85 -22.64
C GLY A 574 2.67 6.40 -21.18
N GLU A 575 1.66 5.57 -20.85
CA GLU A 575 1.50 5.04 -19.50
C GLU A 575 2.55 3.95 -19.17
N PHE A 576 2.98 3.19 -20.17
CA PHE A 576 4.09 2.24 -20.02
C PHE A 576 5.43 2.95 -19.78
N TYR A 577 5.68 4.08 -20.44
CA TYR A 577 6.90 4.88 -20.23
C TYR A 577 7.02 5.43 -18.81
N LYS A 578 5.91 5.88 -18.21
CA LYS A 578 5.86 6.27 -16.78
C LYS A 578 6.27 5.12 -15.85
N MET A 579 6.02 3.88 -16.27
CA MET A 579 6.38 2.66 -15.55
C MET A 579 7.78 2.11 -15.89
N ASN A 580 8.64 2.90 -16.54
CA ASN A 580 10.00 2.53 -16.98
C ASN A 580 10.06 1.41 -18.03
N TYR A 581 9.01 1.22 -18.82
CA TYR A 581 9.10 0.41 -20.03
C TYR A 581 9.64 1.27 -21.17
N ASP A 582 10.33 0.64 -22.12
CA ASP A 582 10.84 1.24 -23.34
C ASP A 582 9.97 0.82 -24.53
N ARG A 583 10.05 1.53 -25.66
CA ARG A 583 9.26 1.19 -26.86
C ARG A 583 9.51 -0.25 -27.33
N ASP A 584 10.73 -0.75 -27.15
CA ASP A 584 11.14 -2.12 -27.46
C ASP A 584 10.53 -3.16 -26.52
N ASP A 585 9.96 -2.79 -25.37
CA ASP A 585 9.18 -3.73 -24.56
C ASP A 585 7.73 -3.85 -25.03
N LEU A 586 7.30 -3.05 -26.01
CA LEU A 586 5.89 -2.91 -26.39
C LEU A 586 5.65 -3.46 -27.81
N ILE A 587 4.47 -4.04 -28.02
CA ILE A 587 4.02 -4.53 -29.33
C ILE A 587 2.69 -3.87 -29.65
N LEU A 588 2.66 -3.08 -30.71
CA LEU A 588 1.48 -2.36 -31.15
C LEU A 588 0.61 -3.27 -32.03
N THR A 589 -0.35 -3.95 -31.42
CA THR A 589 -1.20 -4.94 -32.11
C THR A 589 -2.69 -4.82 -31.81
N GLY A 590 -3.06 -4.14 -30.72
CA GLY A 590 -4.40 -4.25 -30.15
C GLY A 590 -4.61 -5.57 -29.41
N LEU A 591 -5.72 -5.67 -28.67
CA LEU A 591 -6.04 -6.83 -27.83
C LEU A 591 -6.75 -7.93 -28.63
N ALA A 592 -6.27 -9.17 -28.59
CA ALA A 592 -6.88 -10.30 -29.31
C ALA A 592 -8.35 -10.55 -28.93
N THR A 593 -8.73 -10.26 -27.68
CA THR A 593 -10.13 -10.38 -27.23
C THR A 593 -11.09 -9.50 -28.03
N PHE A 594 -10.63 -8.34 -28.53
CA PHE A 594 -11.46 -7.39 -29.24
C PHE A 594 -11.94 -7.93 -30.59
N ASP A 595 -11.19 -8.81 -31.25
CA ASP A 595 -11.61 -9.44 -32.52
C ASP A 595 -12.95 -10.21 -32.41
N HIS A 596 -13.31 -10.60 -31.19
CA HIS A 596 -14.55 -11.34 -30.89
C HIS A 596 -15.49 -10.57 -29.94
N ALA A 597 -15.16 -9.32 -29.59
CA ALA A 597 -15.95 -8.51 -28.70
C ALA A 597 -17.18 -7.97 -29.45
N LYS A 598 -18.34 -8.56 -29.17
CA LYS A 598 -19.63 -8.14 -29.72
C LYS A 598 -20.69 -8.09 -28.62
N LEU A 599 -21.71 -7.25 -28.82
CA LEU A 599 -22.95 -7.32 -28.05
C LEU A 599 -23.74 -8.58 -28.44
N VAL A 600 -24.51 -9.12 -27.51
CA VAL A 600 -25.50 -10.15 -27.84
C VAL A 600 -26.69 -9.54 -28.58
N GLU A 601 -27.34 -10.35 -29.40
CA GLU A 601 -28.60 -9.95 -30.04
C GLU A 601 -29.64 -9.61 -28.97
N GLY A 602 -30.38 -8.51 -29.17
CA GLY A 602 -31.37 -8.04 -28.20
C GLY A 602 -30.81 -7.33 -26.96
N ALA A 603 -29.49 -7.07 -26.89
CA ALA A 603 -28.91 -6.25 -25.83
C ALA A 603 -29.65 -4.89 -25.72
N ASP A 604 -30.10 -4.54 -24.50
CA ASP A 604 -30.92 -3.36 -24.22
C ASP A 604 -30.53 -2.62 -22.92
N LYS A 605 -29.60 -3.19 -22.14
CA LYS A 605 -29.25 -2.70 -20.80
C LYS A 605 -28.37 -1.45 -20.83
N ILE A 606 -28.39 -0.73 -19.72
CA ILE A 606 -27.58 0.45 -19.44
C ILE A 606 -26.73 0.09 -18.22
N ALA A 607 -25.46 -0.27 -18.44
CA ALA A 607 -24.58 -0.64 -17.35
C ALA A 607 -24.04 0.60 -16.63
N PHE A 608 -24.03 0.56 -15.30
CA PHE A 608 -23.26 1.47 -14.46
C PHE A 608 -22.22 0.66 -13.68
N MET A 609 -20.94 0.88 -14.00
CA MET A 609 -19.83 0.11 -13.45
C MET A 609 -18.73 1.04 -12.88
N PRO A 610 -18.89 1.55 -11.65
CA PRO A 610 -17.91 2.45 -11.04
C PRO A 610 -16.64 1.70 -10.60
N THR A 611 -15.51 2.40 -10.58
CA THR A 611 -14.24 1.83 -10.17
C THR A 611 -14.18 1.47 -8.68
N TYR A 612 -13.40 0.42 -8.38
CA TYR A 612 -13.08 -0.01 -7.01
C TYR A 612 -12.39 1.09 -6.20
N ARG A 613 -12.94 1.40 -5.01
CA ARG A 613 -12.41 2.38 -4.03
C ARG A 613 -11.67 1.66 -2.92
N TYR A 614 -10.38 1.40 -3.12
CA TYR A 614 -9.58 0.60 -2.19
C TYR A 614 -9.40 1.23 -0.81
N TRP A 615 -9.55 2.55 -0.71
CA TRP A 615 -9.47 3.30 0.54
C TRP A 615 -10.68 3.06 1.45
N GLU A 616 -11.84 2.69 0.87
CA GLU A 616 -13.09 2.40 1.60
C GLU A 616 -13.23 0.91 1.98
N GLU A 617 -12.21 0.07 1.73
CA GLU A 617 -12.30 -1.38 1.94
C GLU A 617 -12.60 -1.74 3.41
N GLY A 618 -12.13 -0.91 4.35
CA GLY A 618 -12.42 -1.04 5.78
C GLY A 618 -13.92 -1.00 6.10
N LEU A 619 -14.62 0.05 5.64
CA LEU A 619 -16.08 0.24 5.80
C LEU A 619 -16.88 -0.98 5.35
N ILE A 620 -16.42 -1.61 4.27
CA ILE A 620 -17.14 -2.68 3.60
C ILE A 620 -16.95 -3.99 4.37
N TYR A 621 -15.73 -4.26 4.85
CA TYR A 621 -15.46 -5.44 5.66
C TYR A 621 -16.09 -5.39 7.05
N THR A 622 -16.39 -4.20 7.56
CA THR A 622 -17.13 -4.01 8.82
C THR A 622 -18.65 -3.89 8.62
N ASN A 623 -19.16 -4.27 7.44
CA ASN A 623 -20.59 -4.27 7.10
C ASN A 623 -21.28 -2.90 7.24
N ARG A 624 -20.57 -1.82 6.86
CA ARG A 624 -21.05 -0.43 6.90
C ARG A 624 -20.93 0.24 5.53
N ILE A 625 -21.30 -0.53 4.51
CA ILE A 625 -21.16 -0.12 3.11
C ILE A 625 -21.99 1.13 2.80
N GLU A 626 -23.11 1.34 3.49
CA GLU A 626 -23.99 2.51 3.34
C GLU A 626 -23.30 3.85 3.62
N GLU A 627 -22.16 3.83 4.30
CA GLU A 627 -21.36 5.01 4.62
C GLU A 627 -20.34 5.34 3.53
N THR A 628 -20.06 4.39 2.64
CA THR A 628 -19.09 4.55 1.55
C THR A 628 -19.60 5.52 0.50
N SER A 629 -18.69 6.32 -0.06
CA SER A 629 -18.98 7.09 -1.26
C SER A 629 -19.37 6.17 -2.43
N TYR A 630 -18.79 4.96 -2.50
CA TYR A 630 -19.18 3.93 -3.47
C TYR A 630 -20.69 3.63 -3.46
N TYR A 631 -21.26 3.35 -2.28
CA TYR A 631 -22.67 3.02 -2.12
C TYR A 631 -23.58 4.22 -2.36
N ARG A 632 -23.20 5.41 -1.88
CA ARG A 632 -23.98 6.64 -2.10
C ARG A 632 -24.19 6.92 -3.58
N VAL A 633 -23.16 6.75 -4.41
CA VAL A 633 -23.28 6.88 -5.86
C VAL A 633 -24.24 5.84 -6.44
N LEU A 634 -24.15 4.57 -6.04
CA LEU A 634 -25.09 3.54 -6.51
C LEU A 634 -26.55 3.92 -6.22
N ILE A 635 -26.85 4.35 -4.99
CA ILE A 635 -28.19 4.83 -4.62
C ILE A 635 -28.62 6.03 -5.46
N LYS A 636 -27.71 6.99 -5.67
CA LYS A 636 -28.00 8.20 -6.44
C LYS A 636 -28.38 7.85 -7.89
N ILE A 637 -27.62 6.95 -8.52
CA ILE A 637 -27.89 6.45 -9.86
C ILE A 637 -29.24 5.73 -9.92
N ILE A 638 -29.51 4.82 -8.98
CA ILE A 638 -30.79 4.10 -8.90
C ILE A 638 -31.96 5.08 -8.91
N LYS A 639 -31.95 6.05 -7.98
CA LYS A 639 -33.03 7.04 -7.85
C LYS A 639 -33.21 7.87 -9.12
N SER A 640 -32.13 8.35 -9.71
CA SER A 640 -32.22 9.13 -10.95
C SER A 640 -32.72 8.32 -12.15
N PHE A 641 -32.41 7.03 -12.23
CA PHE A 641 -32.96 6.14 -13.27
C PHE A 641 -34.42 5.78 -13.01
N GLU A 642 -34.82 5.62 -11.75
CA GLU A 642 -36.21 5.41 -11.33
C GLU A 642 -37.08 6.61 -11.68
N GLU A 643 -36.66 7.82 -11.31
CA GLU A 643 -37.32 9.09 -11.67
C GLU A 643 -37.43 9.29 -13.20
N ALA A 644 -36.47 8.76 -13.95
CA ALA A 644 -36.45 8.83 -15.41
C ALA A 644 -37.27 7.74 -16.12
N GLY A 645 -37.84 6.77 -15.39
CA GLY A 645 -38.54 5.61 -15.96
C GLY A 645 -37.63 4.62 -16.68
N LEU A 646 -36.35 4.57 -16.31
CA LEU A 646 -35.31 3.74 -16.96
C LEU A 646 -34.78 2.63 -16.05
N LEU A 647 -35.35 2.44 -14.85
CA LEU A 647 -34.85 1.51 -13.83
C LEU A 647 -34.72 0.08 -14.37
N ASP A 648 -35.70 -0.44 -15.10
CA ASP A 648 -35.68 -1.80 -15.65
C ASP A 648 -34.56 -2.05 -16.67
N ARG A 649 -34.03 -0.98 -17.25
CA ARG A 649 -32.90 -1.03 -18.18
C ARG A 649 -31.56 -0.89 -17.48
N LEU A 650 -31.53 -0.35 -16.27
CA LEU A 650 -30.30 -0.17 -15.50
C LEU A 650 -29.71 -1.53 -15.11
N LEU A 651 -28.39 -1.65 -15.22
CA LEU A 651 -27.62 -2.78 -14.73
C LEU A 651 -26.44 -2.26 -13.90
N LEU A 652 -26.54 -2.37 -12.58
CA LEU A 652 -25.45 -2.07 -11.67
C LEU A 652 -24.45 -3.21 -11.65
N VAL A 653 -23.19 -2.86 -11.89
CA VAL A 653 -22.08 -3.82 -11.93
C VAL A 653 -21.08 -3.45 -10.82
N PRO A 654 -21.34 -3.82 -9.56
CA PRO A 654 -20.40 -3.57 -8.49
C PRO A 654 -19.12 -4.40 -8.67
N HIS A 655 -17.99 -3.88 -8.17
CA HIS A 655 -16.73 -4.60 -8.20
C HIS A 655 -16.84 -5.92 -7.42
N ASN A 656 -16.20 -7.00 -7.88
CA ASN A 656 -16.32 -8.35 -7.29
C ASN A 656 -16.03 -8.44 -5.80
N LYS A 657 -15.16 -7.56 -5.26
CA LYS A 657 -14.90 -7.50 -3.81
C LYS A 657 -16.08 -6.96 -2.99
N PHE A 658 -16.93 -6.14 -3.61
CA PHE A 658 -18.02 -5.41 -2.98
C PHE A 658 -19.39 -5.97 -3.38
N SER A 659 -19.48 -6.74 -4.46
CA SER A 659 -20.74 -7.21 -5.05
C SER A 659 -21.65 -7.92 -4.04
N GLN A 660 -21.10 -8.81 -3.20
CA GLN A 660 -21.87 -9.49 -2.15
C GLN A 660 -22.46 -8.51 -1.13
N TYR A 661 -21.69 -7.51 -0.69
CA TYR A 661 -22.12 -6.50 0.28
C TYR A 661 -23.20 -5.60 -0.31
N VAL A 662 -23.02 -5.16 -1.57
CA VAL A 662 -24.03 -4.39 -2.31
C VAL A 662 -25.32 -5.19 -2.45
N TYR A 663 -25.22 -6.48 -2.79
CA TYR A 663 -26.37 -7.37 -2.96
C TYR A 663 -27.15 -7.60 -1.66
N GLN A 664 -26.46 -7.64 -0.52
CA GLN A 664 -27.08 -7.78 0.80
C GLN A 664 -27.80 -6.50 1.24
N ASN A 665 -27.25 -5.34 0.91
CA ASN A 665 -27.76 -4.03 1.35
C ASN A 665 -28.80 -3.42 0.39
N LEU A 666 -28.93 -3.94 -0.83
CA LEU A 666 -29.94 -3.52 -1.82
C LEU A 666 -30.87 -4.66 -2.24
N PRO A 667 -31.56 -5.34 -1.29
CA PRO A 667 -32.37 -6.52 -1.60
C PRO A 667 -33.51 -6.23 -2.59
N GLN A 668 -34.07 -5.02 -2.58
CA GLN A 668 -35.13 -4.59 -3.49
C GLN A 668 -34.64 -4.36 -4.93
N TYR A 669 -33.35 -4.12 -5.13
CA TYR A 669 -32.75 -3.84 -6.44
C TYR A 669 -31.95 -5.04 -7.01
N LYS A 670 -32.11 -6.24 -6.45
CA LYS A 670 -31.40 -7.45 -6.90
C LYS A 670 -31.55 -7.75 -8.40
N HIS A 671 -32.70 -7.41 -8.98
CA HIS A 671 -33.01 -7.66 -10.38
C HIS A 671 -32.19 -6.78 -11.35
N ILE A 672 -31.60 -5.67 -10.86
CA ILE A 672 -30.73 -4.78 -11.64
C ILE A 672 -29.26 -4.89 -11.26
N ILE A 673 -28.85 -5.85 -10.42
CA ILE A 673 -27.44 -6.01 -10.00
C ILE A 673 -26.84 -7.24 -10.68
N SER A 674 -25.67 -7.08 -11.30
CA SER A 674 -24.86 -8.18 -11.86
C SER A 674 -23.49 -8.24 -11.19
N ASP A 675 -23.10 -9.44 -10.76
CA ASP A 675 -21.76 -9.73 -10.23
C ASP A 675 -20.78 -10.18 -11.31
N ASN A 676 -21.21 -10.17 -12.59
CA ASN A 676 -20.42 -10.64 -13.72
C ASN A 676 -20.19 -9.50 -14.75
N PRO A 677 -19.05 -8.79 -14.63
CA PRO A 677 -18.69 -7.72 -15.57
C PRO A 677 -18.61 -8.16 -17.03
N SER A 678 -18.15 -9.40 -17.29
CA SER A 678 -18.02 -9.93 -18.65
C SER A 678 -19.38 -10.14 -19.33
N GLU A 679 -20.42 -10.50 -18.57
CA GLU A 679 -21.78 -10.58 -19.11
C GLU A 679 -22.39 -9.19 -19.26
N ALA A 680 -22.15 -8.29 -18.31
CA ALA A 680 -22.62 -6.90 -18.41
C ALA A 680 -22.14 -6.22 -19.70
N LEU A 681 -20.87 -6.42 -20.08
CA LEU A 681 -20.30 -5.90 -21.32
C LEU A 681 -21.01 -6.40 -22.59
N LYS A 682 -21.60 -7.60 -22.56
CA LYS A 682 -22.28 -8.20 -23.72
C LYS A 682 -23.72 -7.71 -23.88
N VAL A 683 -24.42 -7.45 -22.77
CA VAL A 683 -25.86 -7.12 -22.76
C VAL A 683 -26.16 -5.62 -22.72
N SER A 684 -25.14 -4.78 -22.54
CA SER A 684 -25.33 -3.34 -22.33
C SER A 684 -25.13 -2.54 -23.61
N LYS A 685 -26.18 -1.82 -24.03
CA LYS A 685 -26.15 -0.86 -25.14
C LYS A 685 -25.59 0.50 -24.76
N VAL A 686 -25.63 0.83 -23.48
CA VAL A 686 -24.99 2.03 -22.91
C VAL A 686 -24.10 1.56 -21.77
N PHE A 687 -22.89 2.11 -21.68
CA PHE A 687 -21.92 1.75 -20.66
C PHE A 687 -21.40 2.99 -19.93
N ILE A 688 -21.69 3.08 -18.64
CA ILE A 688 -21.40 4.24 -17.79
C ILE A 688 -20.34 3.85 -16.77
N THR A 689 -19.26 4.63 -16.67
CA THR A 689 -18.21 4.44 -15.65
C THR A 689 -17.54 5.77 -15.29
N ASP A 690 -16.72 5.78 -14.24
CA ASP A 690 -15.77 6.84 -13.91
C ASP A 690 -14.42 6.67 -14.67
N TYR A 691 -13.49 5.86 -14.15
CA TYR A 691 -12.11 5.67 -14.65
C TYR A 691 -11.80 4.18 -14.90
N SER A 692 -12.72 3.43 -15.52
CA SER A 692 -12.54 2.00 -15.80
C SER A 692 -12.13 1.75 -17.25
N SER A 693 -11.13 0.91 -17.50
CA SER A 693 -10.71 0.51 -18.85
C SER A 693 -11.75 -0.35 -19.59
N ALA A 694 -12.74 -0.89 -18.88
CA ALA A 694 -13.80 -1.68 -19.49
C ALA A 694 -14.71 -0.87 -20.43
N ILE A 695 -14.76 0.46 -20.28
CA ILE A 695 -15.51 1.32 -21.21
C ILE A 695 -14.96 1.21 -22.64
N TYR A 696 -13.67 0.96 -22.80
CA TYR A 696 -13.06 0.78 -24.12
C TYR A 696 -13.50 -0.54 -24.76
N ASP A 697 -13.58 -1.64 -23.99
CA ASP A 697 -14.17 -2.90 -24.46
C ASP A 697 -15.65 -2.70 -24.82
N ALA A 698 -16.42 -2.04 -23.96
CA ALA A 698 -17.83 -1.75 -24.21
C ALA A 698 -18.04 -0.96 -25.52
N GLN A 699 -17.23 0.08 -25.75
CA GLN A 699 -17.26 0.87 -26.97
C GLN A 699 -16.87 0.03 -28.19
N TYR A 700 -15.85 -0.84 -28.09
CA TYR A 700 -15.48 -1.77 -29.17
C TYR A 700 -16.65 -2.69 -29.56
N ARG A 701 -17.40 -3.19 -28.57
CA ARG A 701 -18.59 -4.04 -28.80
C ARG A 701 -19.74 -3.30 -29.49
N GLY A 702 -19.71 -1.97 -29.49
CA GLY A 702 -20.75 -1.11 -30.04
C GLY A 702 -21.71 -0.54 -28.99
N ALA A 703 -21.32 -0.49 -27.72
CA ALA A 703 -22.07 0.25 -26.70
C ALA A 703 -21.78 1.76 -26.77
N TYR A 704 -22.76 2.58 -26.41
CA TYR A 704 -22.60 4.01 -26.25
C TYR A 704 -21.89 4.32 -24.91
N PRO A 705 -20.67 4.89 -24.93
CA PRO A 705 -19.87 5.12 -23.73
C PRO A 705 -20.28 6.42 -23.02
N ILE A 706 -20.33 6.44 -21.69
CA ILE A 706 -20.56 7.65 -20.89
C ILE A 706 -19.60 7.69 -19.70
N PHE A 707 -18.94 8.83 -19.52
CA PHE A 707 -18.07 9.09 -18.36
C PHE A 707 -18.86 9.85 -17.29
N TYR A 708 -19.03 9.26 -16.10
CA TYR A 708 -19.70 9.89 -14.97
C TYR A 708 -18.68 10.42 -13.96
N TRP A 709 -18.43 11.73 -13.98
CA TRP A 709 -17.33 12.42 -13.30
C TRP A 709 -17.79 13.40 -12.22
N GLU A 710 -18.95 13.14 -11.61
CA GLU A 710 -19.44 13.93 -10.47
C GLU A 710 -18.43 14.01 -9.32
N GLU A 711 -17.76 12.89 -9.00
CA GLU A 711 -16.78 12.82 -7.90
C GLU A 711 -15.32 12.88 -8.39
N LYS A 712 -15.04 13.43 -9.59
CA LYS A 712 -13.71 13.44 -10.22
C LYS A 712 -12.60 13.89 -9.25
N ASP A 713 -12.74 15.06 -8.64
CA ASP A 713 -11.69 15.63 -7.79
C ASP A 713 -11.46 14.79 -6.53
N TYR A 714 -12.52 14.19 -5.98
CA TYR A 714 -12.40 13.27 -4.86
C TYR A 714 -11.62 12.01 -5.27
N LEU A 715 -11.96 11.40 -6.40
CA LEU A 715 -11.27 10.21 -6.91
C LEU A 715 -9.78 10.49 -7.17
N ILE A 716 -9.44 11.62 -7.80
CA ILE A 716 -8.04 12.01 -8.06
C ILE A 716 -7.24 12.14 -6.75
N ARG A 717 -7.80 12.80 -5.73
CA ARG A 717 -7.16 12.92 -4.41
C ARG A 717 -6.90 11.56 -3.78
N GLN A 718 -7.86 10.65 -3.86
CA GLN A 718 -7.75 9.31 -3.26
C GLN A 718 -6.79 8.38 -4.02
N TYR A 719 -6.78 8.46 -5.36
CA TYR A 719 -5.78 7.78 -6.19
C TYR A 719 -4.37 8.32 -5.96
N LYS A 720 -4.23 9.55 -5.45
CA LYS A 720 -2.95 10.25 -5.26
C LYS A 720 -2.18 10.42 -6.58
N ALA A 721 -2.89 10.39 -7.70
CA ALA A 721 -2.35 10.48 -9.06
C ALA A 721 -3.47 10.90 -10.02
N ILE A 722 -3.10 11.49 -11.15
CA ILE A 722 -4.03 12.05 -12.15
C ILE A 722 -4.31 10.99 -13.23
N PRO A 723 -5.57 10.57 -13.43
CA PRO A 723 -5.95 9.67 -14.52
C PRO A 723 -5.53 10.22 -15.89
N PRO A 724 -5.06 9.36 -16.83
CA PRO A 724 -4.66 9.80 -18.16
C PRO A 724 -5.86 10.21 -19.04
N VAL A 725 -7.05 9.65 -18.80
CA VAL A 725 -8.28 10.09 -19.44
C VAL A 725 -8.80 11.39 -18.79
N ASN A 726 -9.10 12.38 -19.61
CA ASN A 726 -9.53 13.72 -19.23
C ASN A 726 -10.53 14.29 -20.25
N GLU A 727 -10.98 15.52 -20.03
CA GLU A 727 -11.98 16.21 -20.84
C GLU A 727 -11.61 16.29 -22.33
N GLU A 728 -10.32 16.41 -22.63
CA GLU A 728 -9.83 16.56 -24.00
C GLU A 728 -9.86 15.23 -24.76
N ASN A 729 -9.60 14.11 -24.07
CA ASN A 729 -9.38 12.81 -24.71
C ASN A 729 -10.45 11.74 -24.39
N ALA A 730 -11.44 12.02 -23.53
CA ALA A 730 -12.51 11.08 -23.20
C ALA A 730 -13.31 10.65 -24.46
N PRO A 731 -13.35 9.34 -24.80
CA PRO A 731 -14.04 8.84 -26.00
C PRO A 731 -15.55 8.63 -25.79
N GLY A 732 -16.19 9.53 -25.06
CA GLY A 732 -17.63 9.55 -24.81
C GLY A 732 -18.03 10.83 -24.07
N PRO A 733 -19.33 11.19 -24.06
CA PRO A 733 -19.81 12.34 -23.31
C PRO A 733 -19.54 12.20 -21.80
N ILE A 734 -19.33 13.35 -21.16
CA ILE A 734 -19.04 13.45 -19.73
C ILE A 734 -20.26 14.03 -19.01
N ALA A 735 -20.72 13.32 -17.99
CA ALA A 735 -21.76 13.75 -17.07
C ALA A 735 -21.15 14.16 -15.72
N TYR A 736 -21.35 15.41 -15.30
CA TYR A 736 -20.84 15.92 -14.02
C TYR A 736 -21.86 15.83 -12.88
N ASN A 737 -23.10 15.48 -13.19
CA ASN A 737 -24.15 15.21 -12.22
C ASN A 737 -25.19 14.25 -12.82
N THR A 738 -26.15 13.80 -12.01
CA THR A 738 -27.15 12.83 -12.47
C THR A 738 -28.14 13.40 -13.48
N GLN A 739 -28.41 14.71 -13.48
CA GLN A 739 -29.28 15.34 -14.47
C GLN A 739 -28.65 15.31 -15.86
N ASP A 740 -27.35 15.65 -15.94
CA ASP A 740 -26.55 15.51 -17.16
C ASP A 740 -26.52 14.06 -17.63
N LEU A 741 -26.30 13.12 -16.70
CA LEU A 741 -26.25 11.70 -17.02
C LEU A 741 -27.55 11.22 -17.67
N ILE A 742 -28.70 11.51 -17.06
CA ILE A 742 -30.01 11.11 -17.61
C ILE A 742 -30.27 11.78 -18.97
N ARG A 743 -29.88 13.05 -19.13
CA ARG A 743 -29.99 13.75 -20.42
C ARG A 743 -29.18 13.04 -21.51
N ILE A 744 -27.92 12.69 -21.22
CA ILE A 744 -27.03 11.98 -22.16
C ILE A 744 -27.58 10.58 -22.47
N VAL A 745 -28.07 9.86 -21.47
CA VAL A 745 -28.69 8.53 -21.68
C VAL A 745 -29.90 8.61 -22.60
N LYS A 746 -30.80 9.58 -22.38
CA LYS A 746 -31.97 9.80 -23.26
C LYS A 746 -31.53 10.17 -24.67
N HIS A 747 -30.55 11.08 -24.80
CA HIS A 747 -29.95 11.42 -26.08
C HIS A 747 -29.43 10.19 -26.82
N ALA A 748 -28.68 9.32 -26.14
CA ALA A 748 -28.17 8.08 -26.72
C ALA A 748 -29.31 7.15 -27.17
N ILE A 749 -30.40 7.03 -26.40
CA ILE A 749 -31.57 6.23 -26.77
C ILE A 749 -32.26 6.81 -28.02
N ASP A 750 -32.52 8.11 -28.03
CA ASP A 750 -33.23 8.81 -29.10
C ASP A 750 -32.46 8.76 -30.43
N HIS A 751 -31.12 8.75 -30.36
CA HIS A 751 -30.22 8.62 -31.51
C HIS A 751 -29.76 7.19 -31.77
N GLN A 752 -30.53 6.19 -31.30
CA GLN A 752 -30.29 4.77 -31.58
C GLN A 752 -28.88 4.27 -31.21
N TYR A 753 -28.30 4.84 -30.15
CA TYR A 753 -26.99 4.52 -29.60
C TYR A 753 -25.82 4.77 -30.57
N VAL A 754 -26.03 5.57 -31.60
CA VAL A 754 -24.97 5.96 -32.53
C VAL A 754 -24.01 6.91 -31.81
N VAL A 755 -22.78 6.47 -31.61
CA VAL A 755 -21.72 7.29 -31.04
C VAL A 755 -21.32 8.37 -32.05
N GLU A 756 -21.13 9.59 -31.56
CA GLU A 756 -20.74 10.76 -32.34
C GLU A 756 -19.30 10.62 -32.85
N ASP A 757 -19.01 11.20 -34.01
CA ASP A 757 -17.72 11.00 -34.69
C ASP A 757 -16.53 11.54 -33.87
N GLU A 758 -16.71 12.64 -33.13
CA GLU A 758 -15.68 13.15 -32.22
C GLU A 758 -15.23 12.13 -31.17
N TYR A 759 -16.17 11.34 -30.65
CA TYR A 759 -15.87 10.31 -29.64
C TYR A 759 -15.26 9.06 -30.27
N LYS A 760 -15.66 8.73 -31.51
CA LYS A 760 -15.00 7.68 -32.29
C LYS A 760 -13.55 8.03 -32.60
N GLU A 761 -13.27 9.29 -32.98
CA GLU A 761 -11.91 9.76 -33.24
C GLU A 761 -11.04 9.72 -31.98
N LYS A 762 -11.57 10.18 -30.84
CA LYS A 762 -10.89 10.06 -29.53
C LYS A 762 -10.65 8.61 -29.17
N TYR A 763 -11.62 7.73 -29.42
CA TYR A 763 -11.47 6.29 -29.20
C TYR A 763 -10.34 5.69 -30.04
N LEU A 764 -10.25 6.05 -31.33
CA LEU A 764 -9.21 5.55 -32.22
C LEU A 764 -7.80 6.02 -31.83
N LYS A 765 -7.67 7.15 -31.12
CA LYS A 765 -6.39 7.56 -30.53
C LYS A 765 -5.98 6.66 -29.36
N ILE A 766 -6.94 6.11 -28.62
CA ILE A 766 -6.72 5.20 -27.47
C ILE A 766 -6.58 3.75 -27.94
N ASN A 767 -7.37 3.34 -28.92
CA ASN A 767 -7.35 2.03 -29.56
C ASN A 767 -7.30 2.20 -31.09
N SER A 768 -6.10 2.13 -31.66
CA SER A 768 -5.86 2.41 -33.08
C SER A 768 -6.34 1.31 -34.02
N PHE A 769 -6.84 0.19 -33.50
CA PHE A 769 -7.27 -0.96 -34.29
C PHE A 769 -8.77 -1.23 -34.13
N ASN A 770 -9.47 -1.30 -35.26
CA ASN A 770 -10.91 -1.61 -35.35
C ASN A 770 -11.24 -2.64 -36.45
N ASP A 771 -10.23 -3.32 -36.97
CA ASP A 771 -10.33 -4.21 -38.14
C ASP A 771 -10.45 -5.70 -37.78
N ASN A 772 -10.52 -6.01 -36.49
CA ASN A 772 -10.56 -7.38 -35.96
C ASN A 772 -9.37 -8.26 -36.41
N GLN A 773 -8.19 -7.66 -36.66
CA GLN A 773 -6.96 -8.38 -37.01
C GLN A 773 -5.93 -8.40 -35.87
N ASN A 774 -6.34 -8.11 -34.63
CA ASN A 774 -5.42 -7.99 -33.49
C ASN A 774 -4.72 -9.31 -33.20
N THR A 775 -5.47 -10.42 -33.20
CA THR A 775 -4.95 -11.78 -33.01
C THR A 775 -3.93 -12.13 -34.08
N LYS A 776 -4.22 -11.80 -35.35
CA LYS A 776 -3.30 -12.04 -36.46
C LYS A 776 -1.98 -11.31 -36.23
N ARG A 777 -2.01 -10.00 -35.92
CA ARG A 777 -0.81 -9.19 -35.64
C ARG A 777 0.02 -9.77 -34.50
N ILE A 778 -0.62 -10.21 -33.42
CA ILE A 778 0.06 -10.87 -32.29
C ILE A 778 0.73 -12.16 -32.79
N THR A 779 0.04 -12.99 -33.56
CA THR A 779 0.62 -14.25 -34.06
C THR A 779 1.73 -14.05 -35.08
N ASP A 780 1.64 -13.02 -35.92
CA ASP A 780 2.71 -12.64 -36.85
C ASP A 780 3.96 -12.23 -36.06
N PHE A 781 3.81 -11.42 -35.01
CA PHE A 781 4.89 -11.08 -34.08
C PHE A 781 5.52 -12.35 -33.45
N LEU A 782 4.69 -13.28 -32.97
CA LEU A 782 5.19 -14.52 -32.35
C LEU A 782 6.01 -15.37 -33.34
N LYS A 783 5.63 -15.40 -34.62
CA LYS A 783 6.38 -16.12 -35.68
C LYS A 783 7.69 -15.41 -36.01
N GLU A 784 7.65 -14.09 -36.20
CA GLU A 784 8.82 -13.27 -36.53
C GLU A 784 9.90 -13.40 -35.45
N HIS A 785 9.49 -13.41 -34.18
CA HIS A 785 10.38 -13.61 -33.03
C HIS A 785 10.73 -15.08 -32.75
N GLN A 786 10.34 -16.02 -33.63
CA GLN A 786 10.58 -17.46 -33.49
C GLN A 786 10.11 -18.02 -32.12
N ILE A 787 9.06 -17.43 -31.57
CA ILE A 787 8.42 -17.91 -30.35
C ILE A 787 7.58 -19.13 -30.69
N ILE A 788 6.76 -19.03 -31.75
CA ILE A 788 5.90 -20.12 -32.21
C ILE A 788 6.40 -20.85 -33.44
#